data_AF-A0A6B0WQ01-F1
#
_entry.id   AF-A0A6B0WQ01-F1
#
_cell.length_a   1.000
_cell.length_b   1.000
_cell.length_c   1.000
_cell.angle_alpha   90.00
_cell.angle_beta   90.00
_cell.angle_gamma   90.00
#
_symmetry.space_group_name_H-M   'P 1'
#
loop_
_entity.id
_entity.type
_entity.pdbx_description
1 polymer ?
#
loop_
_entity_poly.entity_id
_entity_poly.type
_entity_poly.pdbx_seq_one_letter_code
_entity_poly.pdbx_strand_id
1 'polypeptide(L)'
;MRPPHSSRCFNVRGAGIKFRAICMVVLAVAAVAVAAAPAGAQAGGFGDVAEGTYYSVPVEALAELGLFAGTECAEGFCPDDPIDRKTMATWVVRVLDGADPPAVSESRFDDVDAGGFHAPFIERLAELGVTGGCGDGSGFCPDQTVSRAEMAVFLTRAYGLSAGADPGFVDVAGDAWYAAAVSSLAASAITGGCGDGSGFCPQDDTSRAQMATFIHRAENRAAAAASIEITPIGRGVSVTSEGQILVELEAADVVPANPLDLAGKTLLFTPDGQSGYSRSVHSLAWEEDIGSPEEDNAEIELPFLFRFSGQDWRSLFLSRYGLVTFDEPYPFPRTGPDRWGTMSQIAAHIGSLNAISALYKPRLGGWSTWDAREAGNTQHVSRRPDRVVITWITEDHEFYVHGRPHAEKTRFQMVLHADGHIAFNYAAEPENSEEAIRDGIVGLFPEATQTELIARIPDSTDLSRPVSRSSWAQHEVFHHVHPKDHLIPLACRIIDALGDEFDLLVFHSQFRTDHQFNGSWWGYYPGNVPIKGIGQEEHHDRKSSCSARMRGQWNFPIWVKSRYVANLDGGGEYLASPKGLWHFGHEFAHTWAASVGYLKNGEREPLHDGAHWVTELHTAAPYPWEEEPQGSIIGGHFWRENSDGTFTPSTGLGGLSWLDLYLAGLATPDEVPEMFILRNLQEAGGGWRGPHTGEKEVISIEQIIAAEGPRDPPAARSQKTFNAGFVYLTLPGEPPDPDLLELHALFVDGAVAYWRHVTGGRGSLTTELVLSEGS
;
A
#
# COMPACT_ATOMS: atom_id res chain seq x y z
N MET A 1 2.46 -12.36 59.42
CA MET A 1 2.42 -13.12 58.14
C MET A 1 2.29 -12.09 57.03
N ARG A 2 3.22 -12.11 56.07
CA ARG A 2 3.38 -11.10 55.00
C ARG A 2 2.17 -11.11 54.04
N PRO A 3 1.66 -9.95 53.60
CA PRO A 3 0.95 -9.84 52.33
C PRO A 3 1.95 -9.56 51.17
N PRO A 4 1.59 -9.90 49.92
CA PRO A 4 2.49 -9.82 48.78
C PRO A 4 2.54 -8.39 48.21
N HIS A 5 3.73 -7.84 48.07
CA HIS A 5 4.02 -6.72 47.18
C HIS A 5 4.59 -7.29 45.88
N SER A 6 4.00 -6.95 44.73
CA SER A 6 4.70 -7.06 43.44
C SER A 6 4.16 -6.02 42.47
N SER A 7 4.87 -4.89 42.36
CA SER A 7 4.95 -4.12 41.12
C SER A 7 5.78 -4.97 40.15
N ARG A 8 5.22 -5.40 39.02
CA ARG A 8 5.98 -6.19 38.03
C ARG A 8 6.58 -5.25 36.98
N CYS A 9 7.89 -5.02 37.05
CA CYS A 9 8.68 -4.54 35.92
C CYS A 9 8.96 -5.75 35.00
N PHE A 10 8.59 -5.68 33.74
CA PHE A 10 8.97 -6.69 32.74
C PHE A 10 10.37 -6.39 32.18
N ASN A 11 11.16 -7.44 31.99
CA ASN A 11 12.55 -7.36 31.52
C ASN A 11 12.57 -7.96 30.10
N VAL A 12 12.55 -7.12 29.07
CA VAL A 12 12.65 -7.59 27.67
C VAL A 12 14.12 -7.89 27.37
N ARG A 13 14.45 -9.14 27.08
CA ARG A 13 15.75 -9.54 26.54
C ARG A 13 15.51 -10.14 25.14
N GLY A 14 15.70 -9.32 24.12
CA GLY A 14 15.69 -9.76 22.72
C GLY A 14 16.23 -8.63 21.83
N ALA A 15 17.20 -8.98 20.96
CA ALA A 15 17.77 -8.16 19.88
C ALA A 15 18.27 -6.74 20.24
N GLY A 16 19.55 -6.61 20.63
CA GLY A 16 20.42 -5.45 20.33
C GLY A 16 20.08 -4.05 20.87
N ILE A 17 18.85 -3.77 21.29
CA ILE A 17 18.36 -2.44 21.66
C ILE A 17 18.24 -2.38 23.19
N LYS A 18 18.97 -1.45 23.81
CA LYS A 18 19.06 -1.31 25.27
C LYS A 18 17.89 -0.47 25.82
N PHE A 19 16.64 -0.93 25.70
CA PHE A 19 15.55 -0.36 26.53
C PHE A 19 15.55 -1.02 27.92
N ARG A 20 15.65 -0.21 28.98
CA ARG A 20 15.38 -0.65 30.36
C ARG A 20 14.06 -0.02 30.83
N ALA A 21 13.07 -0.87 31.08
CA ALA A 21 11.89 -0.69 31.94
C ALA A 21 11.14 0.66 31.86
N ILE A 22 10.18 0.75 30.93
CA ILE A 22 9.12 1.77 30.96
C ILE A 22 8.11 1.40 32.07
N CYS A 23 7.85 2.31 33.02
CA CYS A 23 6.78 2.14 34.00
C CYS A 23 5.45 2.62 33.41
N MET A 24 4.56 1.68 33.07
CA MET A 24 3.20 1.98 32.60
C MET A 24 2.32 2.53 33.72
N VAL A 25 1.50 3.54 33.42
CA VAL A 25 0.29 3.85 34.19
C VAL A 25 -0.92 3.56 33.31
N VAL A 26 -1.60 2.45 33.61
CA VAL A 26 -3.01 2.26 33.24
C VAL A 26 -3.81 3.11 34.22
N LEU A 27 -4.64 4.01 33.72
CA LEU A 27 -5.57 4.84 34.49
C LEU A 27 -6.68 3.95 35.11
N ALA A 28 -6.34 3.25 36.18
CA ALA A 28 -7.32 2.63 37.08
C ALA A 28 -7.53 3.57 38.27
N VAL A 29 -8.71 4.17 38.36
CA VAL A 29 -9.13 4.99 39.50
C VAL A 29 -9.15 4.13 40.76
N ALA A 30 -8.10 4.19 41.56
CA ALA A 30 -8.05 3.61 42.90
C ALA A 30 -7.32 4.57 43.85
N ALA A 31 -8.06 5.08 44.84
CA ALA A 31 -7.53 5.92 45.90
C ALA A 31 -6.46 5.15 46.72
N VAL A 32 -5.20 5.58 46.62
CA VAL A 32 -4.09 5.07 47.45
C VAL A 32 -3.41 6.24 48.15
N ALA A 33 -3.13 6.05 49.44
CA ALA A 33 -2.53 7.02 50.34
C ALA A 33 -1.13 7.48 49.86
N VAL A 34 -0.97 8.79 49.81
CA VAL A 34 0.26 9.49 49.39
C VAL A 34 1.42 9.17 50.34
N ALA A 35 2.46 8.51 49.82
CA ALA A 35 3.80 8.63 50.35
C ALA A 35 4.41 9.93 49.81
N ALA A 36 5.00 10.75 50.70
CA ALA A 36 5.47 12.08 50.37
C ALA A 36 6.56 12.05 49.28
N ALA A 37 6.19 12.53 48.09
CA ALA A 37 7.11 12.96 47.04
C ALA A 37 7.96 14.15 47.54
N PRO A 38 9.18 14.35 46.99
CA PRO A 38 9.94 15.55 47.28
C PRO A 38 9.13 16.79 46.86
N ALA A 39 9.17 17.82 47.70
CA ALA A 39 8.42 19.05 47.51
C ALA A 39 8.83 19.73 46.18
N GLY A 40 7.88 19.82 45.24
CA GLY A 40 8.10 20.52 43.97
C GLY A 40 7.01 20.31 42.91
N ALA A 41 6.22 19.23 42.94
CA ALA A 41 5.13 19.04 41.97
C ALA A 41 3.99 20.02 42.24
N GLN A 42 3.80 21.02 41.37
CA GLN A 42 2.58 21.82 41.35
C GLN A 42 1.42 20.91 40.94
N ALA A 43 0.55 20.59 41.90
CA ALA A 43 -0.79 20.11 41.62
C ALA A 43 -1.63 21.32 41.16
N GLY A 44 -1.60 21.57 39.85
CA GLY A 44 -2.32 22.65 39.17
C GLY A 44 -1.65 22.88 37.81
N GLY A 45 -2.36 22.66 36.71
CA GLY A 45 -1.84 22.80 35.37
C GLY A 45 -1.23 24.19 35.10
N PHE A 46 -0.44 24.31 34.04
CA PHE A 46 0.20 25.56 33.66
C PHE A 46 -0.85 26.61 33.28
N GLY A 47 -0.80 27.79 33.92
CA GLY A 47 -1.79 28.86 33.73
C GLY A 47 -1.80 29.49 32.33
N ASP A 48 -0.74 29.24 31.55
CA ASP A 48 -0.52 29.67 30.18
C ASP A 48 -0.83 28.57 29.14
N VAL A 49 -1.40 27.43 29.57
CA VAL A 49 -1.90 26.36 28.68
C VAL A 49 -3.42 26.40 28.68
N ALA A 50 -4.00 26.98 27.63
CA ALA A 50 -5.46 27.10 27.51
C ALA A 50 -6.12 25.78 27.08
N GLU A 51 -7.25 25.45 27.69
CA GLU A 51 -8.10 24.31 27.33
C GLU A 51 -8.55 24.40 25.86
N GLY A 52 -8.58 23.25 25.16
CA GLY A 52 -9.01 23.16 23.76
C GLY A 52 -7.93 23.53 22.73
N THR A 53 -6.72 23.90 23.17
CA THR A 53 -5.55 23.99 22.29
C THR A 53 -5.03 22.61 21.92
N TYR A 54 -4.39 22.48 20.75
CA TYR A 54 -3.87 21.19 20.26
C TYR A 54 -2.84 20.55 21.21
N TYR A 55 -2.18 21.37 22.04
CA TYR A 55 -1.15 20.95 22.98
C TYR A 55 -1.64 20.82 24.43
N SER A 56 -2.88 21.18 24.75
CA SER A 56 -3.41 21.10 26.13
C SER A 56 -3.30 19.67 26.70
N VAL A 57 -3.87 18.69 26.00
CA VAL A 57 -3.81 17.27 26.40
C VAL A 57 -2.37 16.73 26.44
N PRO A 58 -1.53 16.90 25.40
CA PRO A 58 -0.13 16.51 25.47
C PRO A 58 0.63 17.08 26.68
N VAL A 59 0.47 18.37 26.95
CA VAL A 59 1.19 19.04 28.04
C VAL A 59 0.68 18.57 29.39
N GLU A 60 -0.63 18.43 29.59
CA GLU A 60 -1.18 17.91 30.84
C GLU A 60 -0.69 16.48 31.13
N ALA A 61 -0.78 15.59 30.14
CA ALA A 61 -0.34 14.19 30.29
C ALA A 61 1.15 14.08 30.64
N LEU A 62 2.01 14.84 29.96
CA LEU A 62 3.45 14.83 30.21
C LEU A 62 3.82 15.56 31.52
N ALA A 63 3.04 16.56 31.94
CA ALA A 63 3.23 17.25 33.22
C ALA A 63 2.93 16.33 34.41
N GLU A 64 1.90 15.48 34.31
CA GLU A 64 1.58 14.47 35.33
C GLU A 64 2.73 13.47 35.55
N LEU A 65 3.51 13.20 34.50
CA LEU A 65 4.72 12.38 34.56
C LEU A 65 5.95 13.14 35.08
N GLY A 66 5.80 14.43 35.41
CA GLY A 66 6.89 15.28 35.89
C GLY A 66 7.91 15.65 34.80
N LEU A 67 7.56 15.49 33.53
CA LEU A 67 8.50 15.66 32.40
C LEU A 67 9.16 17.04 32.40
N PHE A 68 8.40 18.07 32.74
CA PHE A 68 8.80 19.47 32.62
C PHE A 68 9.51 20.05 33.85
N ALA A 69 9.60 19.30 34.95
CA ALA A 69 10.11 19.80 36.23
C ALA A 69 11.53 20.39 36.14
N GLY A 70 11.70 21.66 36.49
CA GLY A 70 12.99 22.37 36.41
C GLY A 70 13.34 22.87 35.01
N THR A 71 12.40 22.85 34.08
CA THR A 71 12.54 23.37 32.71
C THR A 71 11.44 24.36 32.31
N GLU A 72 10.63 24.76 33.28
CA GLU A 72 9.62 25.81 33.16
C GLU A 72 10.27 27.18 32.91
N CYS A 73 9.56 28.04 32.19
CA CYS A 73 9.94 29.43 32.01
C CYS A 73 9.33 30.30 33.14
N ALA A 74 9.57 31.63 33.09
CA ALA A 74 9.04 32.55 34.10
C ALA A 74 7.49 32.62 34.15
N GLU A 75 6.82 32.36 33.03
CA GLU A 75 5.35 32.47 32.89
C GLU A 75 4.62 31.12 33.02
N GLY A 76 5.36 30.01 33.19
CA GLY A 76 4.79 28.66 33.28
C GLY A 76 5.39 27.71 32.25
N PHE A 77 4.57 27.21 31.33
CA PHE A 77 5.02 26.28 30.30
C PHE A 77 5.73 26.98 29.13
N CYS A 78 5.33 28.20 28.79
CA CYS A 78 5.70 28.98 27.60
C CYS A 78 5.51 28.19 26.30
N PRO A 79 4.26 27.92 25.86
CA PRO A 79 3.97 27.04 24.72
C PRO A 79 4.56 27.52 23.39
N ASP A 80 4.65 28.84 23.19
CA ASP A 80 5.09 29.46 21.94
C ASP A 80 6.60 29.72 21.88
N ASP A 81 7.31 29.59 23.01
CA ASP A 81 8.76 29.79 23.05
C ASP A 81 9.48 28.64 22.30
N PRO A 82 10.52 28.94 21.50
CA PRO A 82 11.42 27.93 20.96
C PRO A 82 12.03 27.07 22.06
N ILE A 83 12.10 25.76 21.83
CA ILE A 83 12.78 24.86 22.77
C ILE A 83 14.29 24.87 22.50
N ASP A 84 15.09 25.03 23.56
CA ASP A 84 16.54 24.88 23.49
C ASP A 84 16.98 23.41 23.62
N ARG A 85 18.21 23.12 23.16
CA ARG A 85 18.76 21.76 23.10
C ARG A 85 18.88 21.12 24.48
N LYS A 86 19.25 21.86 25.52
CA LYS A 86 19.35 21.33 26.89
C LYS A 86 17.99 20.96 27.49
N THR A 87 16.94 21.74 27.19
CA THR A 87 15.58 21.43 27.62
C THR A 87 15.02 20.23 26.87
N MET A 88 15.19 20.18 25.55
CA MET A 88 14.83 19.02 24.73
C MET A 88 15.52 17.74 25.22
N ALA A 89 16.83 17.79 25.52
CA ALA A 89 17.56 16.65 26.07
C ALA A 89 16.96 16.17 27.40
N THR A 90 16.55 17.10 28.25
CA THR A 90 15.91 16.80 29.53
C THR A 90 14.59 16.06 29.31
N TRP A 91 13.73 16.56 28.42
CA TRP A 91 12.42 15.95 28.12
C TRP A 91 12.57 14.57 27.48
N VAL A 92 13.41 14.44 26.46
CA VAL A 92 13.63 13.17 25.77
C VAL A 92 14.25 12.13 26.71
N VAL A 93 15.21 12.48 27.55
CA VAL A 93 15.76 11.50 28.49
C VAL A 93 14.75 11.08 29.55
N ARG A 94 13.98 12.03 30.11
CA ARG A 94 12.96 11.69 31.11
C ARG A 94 11.88 10.78 30.56
N VAL A 95 11.46 11.00 29.32
CA VAL A 95 10.44 10.13 28.72
C VAL A 95 11.00 8.72 28.49
N LEU A 96 12.24 8.60 27.99
CA LEU A 96 12.87 7.31 27.71
C LEU A 96 13.25 6.51 28.97
N ASP A 97 13.78 7.17 30.00
CA ASP A 97 14.28 6.51 31.21
C ASP A 97 13.25 6.46 32.35
N GLY A 98 12.20 7.28 32.31
CA GLY A 98 11.18 7.41 33.35
C GLY A 98 11.70 7.96 34.69
N ALA A 99 12.95 8.41 34.74
CA ALA A 99 13.60 8.98 35.92
C ALA A 99 14.79 9.86 35.51
N ASP A 100 15.17 10.78 36.40
CA ASP A 100 16.35 11.62 36.19
C ASP A 100 17.65 10.78 36.25
N PRO A 101 18.57 10.93 35.28
CA PRO A 101 19.84 10.22 35.28
C PRO A 101 20.74 10.68 36.44
N PRO A 102 21.67 9.82 36.91
CA PRO A 102 22.58 10.17 37.98
C PRO A 102 23.48 11.34 37.60
N ALA A 103 23.85 12.16 38.58
CA ALA A 103 24.79 13.26 38.39
C ALA A 103 26.12 12.77 37.78
N VAL A 104 26.67 13.56 36.86
CA VAL A 104 27.94 13.27 36.18
C VAL A 104 29.07 14.09 36.81
N SER A 105 30.27 13.52 36.85
CA SER A 105 31.47 14.22 37.36
C SER A 105 32.25 14.95 36.26
N GLU A 106 32.04 14.55 35.01
CA GLU A 106 32.68 15.10 33.81
C GLU A 106 31.67 15.05 32.65
N SER A 107 31.84 15.93 31.66
CA SER A 107 31.06 15.97 30.42
C SER A 107 31.95 15.59 29.24
N ARG A 108 31.39 14.93 28.23
CA ARG A 108 32.07 14.67 26.95
C ARG A 108 32.07 15.88 26.02
N PHE A 109 31.22 16.87 26.31
CA PHE A 109 31.09 18.10 25.55
C PHE A 109 31.75 19.26 26.31
N ASP A 110 32.62 20.00 25.64
CA ASP A 110 33.45 21.07 26.21
C ASP A 110 32.65 22.28 26.71
N ASP A 111 31.43 22.47 26.18
CA ASP A 111 30.53 23.58 26.48
C ASP A 111 29.44 23.22 27.51
N VAL A 112 29.54 22.05 28.14
CA VAL A 112 28.61 21.58 29.17
C VAL A 112 29.33 21.48 30.52
N ASP A 113 28.92 22.33 31.46
CA ASP A 113 29.38 22.24 32.84
C ASP A 113 28.79 21.01 33.54
N ALA A 114 29.65 20.04 33.91
CA ALA A 114 29.24 18.79 34.57
C ALA A 114 28.48 19.02 35.90
N GLY A 115 28.66 20.18 36.54
CA GLY A 115 27.89 20.57 37.73
C GLY A 115 26.50 21.12 37.44
N GLY A 116 26.16 21.38 36.17
CA GLY A 116 24.89 21.98 35.75
C GLY A 116 23.73 20.99 35.76
N PHE A 117 22.51 21.50 35.97
CA PHE A 117 21.28 20.70 36.04
C PHE A 117 21.05 19.81 34.80
N HIS A 118 21.34 20.32 33.60
CA HIS A 118 21.09 19.60 32.35
C HIS A 118 22.21 18.62 31.97
N ALA A 119 23.40 18.69 32.60
CA ALA A 119 24.55 17.89 32.20
C ALA A 119 24.30 16.37 32.26
N PRO A 120 23.65 15.82 33.31
CA PRO A 120 23.31 14.40 33.36
C PRO A 120 22.41 13.95 32.21
N PHE A 121 21.45 14.78 31.80
CA PHE A 121 20.54 14.48 30.69
C PHE A 121 21.26 14.55 29.34
N ILE A 122 22.11 15.54 29.13
CA ILE A 122 22.89 15.67 27.90
C ILE A 122 23.83 14.47 27.73
N GLU A 123 24.52 14.07 28.80
CA GLU A 123 25.36 12.88 28.78
C GLU A 123 24.56 11.61 28.50
N ARG A 124 23.41 11.46 29.16
CA ARG A 124 22.53 10.31 28.96
C ARG A 124 21.99 10.23 27.54
N LEU A 125 21.61 11.36 26.94
CA LEU A 125 21.18 11.44 25.55
C LEU A 125 22.28 10.97 24.58
N ALA A 126 23.54 11.32 24.87
CA ALA A 126 24.69 10.88 24.08
C ALA A 126 25.02 9.39 24.31
N GLU A 127 24.86 8.86 25.53
CA GLU A 127 25.00 7.42 25.81
C GLU A 127 23.96 6.56 25.07
N LEU A 128 22.75 7.09 24.91
CA LEU A 128 21.68 6.47 24.14
C LEU A 128 21.92 6.53 22.62
N GLY A 129 22.96 7.25 22.17
CA GLY A 129 23.28 7.41 20.75
C GLY A 129 22.34 8.38 20.01
N VAL A 130 21.55 9.15 20.75
CA VAL A 130 20.56 10.09 20.17
C VAL A 130 21.24 11.35 19.63
N THR A 131 22.32 11.80 20.29
CA THR A 131 23.12 12.96 19.87
C THR A 131 24.60 12.62 19.68
N GLY A 132 25.23 13.26 18.70
CA GLY A 132 26.68 13.29 18.51
C GLY A 132 27.32 14.64 18.87
N GLY A 133 26.54 15.61 19.36
CA GLY A 133 26.99 16.99 19.59
C GLY A 133 26.63 17.95 18.46
N CYS A 134 27.28 19.12 18.44
CA CYS A 134 27.21 20.14 17.41
C CYS A 134 28.61 20.39 16.81
N GLY A 135 28.67 20.98 15.61
CA GLY A 135 29.94 21.27 14.94
C GLY A 135 30.73 20.00 14.61
N ASP A 136 31.96 19.90 15.12
CA ASP A 136 32.82 18.72 14.99
C ASP A 136 32.57 17.64 16.06
N GLY A 137 31.56 17.84 16.91
CA GLY A 137 31.18 16.93 17.99
C GLY A 137 31.83 17.25 19.34
N SER A 138 32.69 18.27 19.42
CA SER A 138 33.30 18.72 20.69
C SER A 138 32.33 19.45 21.63
N GLY A 139 31.28 20.07 21.11
CA GLY A 139 30.25 20.77 21.88
C GLY A 139 28.87 20.12 21.77
N PHE A 140 27.95 20.47 22.66
CA PHE A 140 26.53 20.11 22.60
C PHE A 140 25.65 21.27 22.11
N CYS A 141 26.12 22.51 22.29
CA CYS A 141 25.41 23.76 22.03
C CYS A 141 24.11 23.89 22.86
N PRO A 142 24.17 23.84 24.21
CA PRO A 142 23.00 23.65 25.08
C PRO A 142 21.93 24.75 24.97
N ASP A 143 22.34 26.00 24.69
CA ASP A 143 21.45 27.16 24.63
C ASP A 143 20.93 27.47 23.21
N GLN A 144 21.30 26.68 22.19
CA GLN A 144 20.76 26.84 20.85
C GLN A 144 19.35 26.26 20.77
N THR A 145 18.48 26.92 19.99
CA THR A 145 17.13 26.43 19.68
C THR A 145 17.21 25.20 18.78
N VAL A 146 16.17 24.37 18.83
CA VAL A 146 16.05 23.14 18.03
C VAL A 146 15.15 23.41 16.83
N SER A 147 15.70 23.32 15.63
CA SER A 147 14.91 23.35 14.40
C SER A 147 14.02 22.12 14.27
N ARG A 148 12.95 22.19 13.47
CA ARG A 148 12.07 21.04 13.20
C ARG A 148 12.81 19.89 12.52
N ALA A 149 13.80 20.18 11.68
CA ALA A 149 14.70 19.19 11.09
C ALA A 149 15.49 18.41 12.16
N GLU A 150 16.09 19.12 13.12
CA GLU A 150 16.82 18.50 14.22
C GLU A 150 15.90 17.72 15.16
N MET A 151 14.73 18.27 15.48
CA MET A 151 13.71 17.58 16.27
C MET A 151 13.34 16.23 15.66
N ALA A 152 13.14 16.16 14.34
CA ALA A 152 12.85 14.91 13.66
C ALA A 152 13.96 13.89 13.88
N VAL A 153 15.22 14.29 13.65
CA VAL A 153 16.38 13.41 13.86
C VAL A 153 16.51 12.95 15.31
N PHE A 154 16.27 13.83 16.28
CA PHE A 154 16.29 13.45 17.70
C PHE A 154 15.23 12.41 18.03
N LEU A 155 13.98 12.62 17.63
CA LEU A 155 12.89 11.70 17.96
C LEU A 155 13.02 10.38 17.20
N THR A 156 13.40 10.38 15.92
CA THR A 156 13.67 9.13 15.18
C THR A 156 14.70 8.26 15.90
N ARG A 157 15.82 8.86 16.36
CA ARG A 157 16.86 8.12 17.07
C ARG A 157 16.43 7.70 18.47
N ALA A 158 15.74 8.57 19.19
CA ALA A 158 15.26 8.32 20.55
C ALA A 158 14.32 7.11 20.60
N TYR A 159 13.39 7.03 19.65
CA TYR A 159 12.38 5.97 19.60
C TYR A 159 12.79 4.79 18.70
N GLY A 160 13.91 4.88 17.98
CA GLY A 160 14.35 3.85 17.05
C GLY A 160 13.35 3.64 15.90
N LEU A 161 12.74 4.72 15.41
CA LEU A 161 11.70 4.64 14.39
C LEU A 161 12.25 4.06 13.08
N SER A 162 11.48 3.17 12.48
CA SER A 162 11.78 2.57 11.19
C SER A 162 11.75 3.61 10.07
N ALA A 163 12.56 3.40 9.04
CA ALA A 163 12.56 4.25 7.86
C ALA A 163 11.16 4.31 7.23
N GLY A 164 10.63 5.53 7.09
CA GLY A 164 9.41 5.81 6.35
C GLY A 164 9.71 6.09 4.87
N ALA A 165 8.72 5.86 4.00
CA ALA A 165 8.76 6.39 2.64
C ALA A 165 8.62 7.91 2.66
N ASP A 166 8.96 8.58 1.55
CA ASP A 166 8.84 10.04 1.44
C ASP A 166 7.38 10.48 1.68
N PRO A 167 7.12 11.31 2.72
CA PRO A 167 5.79 11.80 3.02
C PRO A 167 5.32 12.90 2.04
N GLY A 168 6.11 13.28 1.04
CA GLY A 168 5.72 14.23 -0.01
C GLY A 168 5.59 15.67 0.48
N PHE A 169 6.33 16.06 1.53
CA PHE A 169 6.40 17.46 1.95
C PHE A 169 7.19 18.28 0.93
N VAL A 170 6.57 19.32 0.38
CA VAL A 170 7.12 20.09 -0.77
C VAL A 170 8.45 20.80 -0.48
N ASP A 171 8.77 20.98 0.81
CA ASP A 171 9.95 21.68 1.31
C ASP A 171 10.99 20.73 1.95
N VAL A 172 10.83 19.42 1.79
CA VAL A 172 11.79 18.40 2.18
C VAL A 172 12.40 17.81 0.91
N ALA A 173 13.61 18.26 0.56
CA ALA A 173 14.37 17.62 -0.50
C ALA A 173 14.79 16.20 -0.04
N GLY A 174 14.70 15.21 -0.93
CA GLY A 174 15.00 13.81 -0.60
C GLY A 174 16.43 13.58 -0.10
N ASP A 175 17.39 14.41 -0.55
CA ASP A 175 18.80 14.38 -0.16
C ASP A 175 19.11 15.24 1.09
N ALA A 176 18.09 15.85 1.71
CA ALA A 176 18.29 16.62 2.93
C ALA A 176 18.72 15.67 4.07
N TRP A 177 19.67 16.10 4.89
CA TRP A 177 20.22 15.30 6.00
C TRP A 177 19.18 14.85 7.04
N TYR A 178 18.00 15.49 7.06
CA TYR A 178 16.86 15.19 7.93
C TYR A 178 15.73 14.43 7.22
N ALA A 179 15.78 14.24 5.89
CA ALA A 179 14.66 13.72 5.11
C ALA A 179 14.16 12.38 5.64
N ALA A 180 15.05 11.40 5.82
CA ALA A 180 14.70 10.07 6.35
C ALA A 180 14.06 10.13 7.74
N ALA A 181 14.49 11.05 8.60
CA ALA A 181 13.91 11.22 9.93
C ALA A 181 12.49 11.80 9.84
N VAL A 182 12.28 12.79 8.97
CA VAL A 182 10.95 13.35 8.71
C VAL A 182 10.00 12.27 8.17
N SER A 183 10.48 11.44 7.24
CA SER A 183 9.73 10.30 6.72
C SER A 183 9.37 9.30 7.80
N SER A 184 10.29 8.98 8.70
CA SER A 184 10.05 8.07 9.83
C SER A 184 8.97 8.63 10.78
N LEU A 185 9.03 9.93 11.11
CA LEU A 185 8.02 10.58 11.95
C LEU A 185 6.64 10.59 11.29
N ALA A 186 6.57 10.81 9.97
CA ALA A 186 5.31 10.82 9.24
C ALA A 186 4.72 9.41 9.12
N ALA A 187 5.55 8.40 8.85
CA ALA A 187 5.13 7.00 8.81
C ALA A 187 4.52 6.54 10.14
N SER A 188 5.13 6.95 11.27
CA SER A 188 4.61 6.66 12.62
C SER A 188 3.51 7.63 13.09
N ALA A 189 2.95 8.47 12.20
CA ALA A 189 1.92 9.47 12.52
C ALA A 189 2.27 10.40 13.69
N ILE A 190 3.56 10.66 13.90
CA ILE A 190 4.04 11.64 14.89
C ILE A 190 3.86 13.06 14.31
N THR A 191 4.03 13.23 13.00
CA THR A 191 3.85 14.51 12.30
C THR A 191 2.87 14.44 11.13
N GLY A 192 2.04 15.47 10.96
CA GLY A 192 1.20 15.69 9.79
C GLY A 192 1.75 16.77 8.83
N GLY A 193 2.83 17.47 9.21
CA GLY A 193 3.37 18.63 8.50
C GLY A 193 3.14 19.95 9.23
N CYS A 194 3.23 21.06 8.49
CA CYS A 194 2.93 22.42 8.91
C CYS A 194 1.89 23.06 7.96
N GLY A 195 1.24 24.13 8.41
CA GLY A 195 0.25 24.85 7.60
C GLY A 195 -0.94 23.98 7.22
N ASP A 196 -1.19 23.81 5.92
CA ASP A 196 -2.23 22.95 5.34
C ASP A 196 -1.79 21.49 5.17
N GLY A 197 -0.62 21.12 5.71
CA GLY A 197 -0.06 19.76 5.62
C GLY A 197 0.80 19.51 4.39
N SER A 198 0.92 20.48 3.47
CA SER A 198 1.74 20.35 2.26
C SER A 198 3.25 20.48 2.50
N GLY A 199 3.67 21.18 3.56
CA GLY A 199 5.08 21.35 3.96
C GLY A 199 5.40 20.73 5.33
N PHE A 200 6.68 20.59 5.64
CA PHE A 200 7.20 20.19 6.96
C PHE A 200 7.75 21.36 7.77
N CYS A 201 8.16 22.45 7.11
CA CYS A 201 8.83 23.62 7.67
C CYS A 201 10.14 23.28 8.41
N PRO A 202 11.13 22.63 7.75
CA PRO A 202 12.29 22.05 8.43
C PRO A 202 13.22 23.06 9.12
N GLN A 203 13.25 24.31 8.64
CA GLN A 203 14.14 25.36 9.14
C GLN A 203 13.52 26.18 10.28
N ASP A 204 12.23 25.99 10.56
CA ASP A 204 11.57 26.71 11.64
C ASP A 204 12.00 26.16 13.00
N ASP A 205 12.11 27.04 13.98
CA ASP A 205 12.32 26.64 15.38
C ASP A 205 11.11 25.82 15.88
N THR A 206 11.38 24.74 16.59
CA THR A 206 10.34 23.93 17.23
C THR A 206 9.92 24.61 18.52
N SER A 207 8.63 24.92 18.67
CA SER A 207 8.12 25.46 19.92
C SER A 207 8.04 24.38 21.01
N ARG A 208 8.02 24.80 22.28
CA ARG A 208 7.84 23.90 23.43
C ARG A 208 6.53 23.11 23.35
N ALA A 209 5.44 23.73 22.92
CA ALA A 209 4.16 23.04 22.68
C ALA A 209 4.26 21.98 21.57
N GLN A 210 4.97 22.29 20.48
CA GLN A 210 5.19 21.34 19.39
C GLN A 210 6.01 20.14 19.86
N MET A 211 7.13 20.37 20.57
CA MET A 211 7.95 19.28 21.11
C MET A 211 7.16 18.37 22.05
N ALA A 212 6.37 18.94 22.98
CA ALA A 212 5.52 18.17 23.87
C ALA A 212 4.49 17.32 23.10
N THR A 213 3.90 17.89 22.05
CA THR A 213 2.94 17.17 21.19
C THR A 213 3.59 16.01 20.46
N PHE A 214 4.79 16.20 19.90
CA PHE A 214 5.52 15.12 19.21
C PHE A 214 5.94 14.00 20.17
N ILE A 215 6.44 14.34 21.36
CA ILE A 215 6.79 13.36 22.39
C ILE A 215 5.54 12.57 22.82
N HIS A 216 4.44 13.26 23.10
CA HIS A 216 3.20 12.60 23.51
C HIS A 216 2.65 11.64 22.44
N ARG A 217 2.70 12.04 21.15
CA ARG A 217 2.34 11.15 20.05
C ARG A 217 3.25 9.94 19.97
N ALA A 218 4.58 10.15 20.05
CA ALA A 218 5.55 9.05 20.02
C ALA A 218 5.35 8.06 21.18
N GLU A 219 5.11 8.55 22.40
CA GLU A 219 4.81 7.71 23.56
C GLU A 219 3.53 6.90 23.39
N ASN A 220 2.46 7.51 22.88
CA ASN A 220 1.20 6.79 22.66
C ASN A 220 1.35 5.67 21.63
N ARG A 221 2.14 5.89 20.56
CA ARG A 221 2.45 4.87 19.55
C ARG A 221 3.31 3.76 20.14
N ALA A 222 4.37 4.11 20.88
CA ALA A 222 5.24 3.15 21.53
C ALA A 222 4.50 2.31 22.60
N ALA A 223 3.58 2.92 23.34
CA ALA A 223 2.75 2.23 24.33
C ALA A 223 1.74 1.29 23.67
N ALA A 224 1.08 1.73 22.60
CA ALA A 224 0.18 0.88 21.80
C ALA A 224 0.95 -0.36 21.29
N ALA A 225 2.11 -0.14 20.67
CA ALA A 225 3.00 -1.18 20.18
C ALA A 225 3.44 -2.19 21.26
N ALA A 226 3.86 -1.71 22.43
CA ALA A 226 4.34 -2.55 23.52
C ALA A 226 3.24 -3.34 24.24
N SER A 227 1.97 -2.98 24.02
CA SER A 227 0.81 -3.60 24.68
C SER A 227 0.21 -4.79 23.92
N ILE A 228 0.60 -4.98 22.66
CA ILE A 228 0.08 -6.07 21.81
C ILE A 228 0.73 -7.39 22.24
N GLU A 229 -0.01 -8.22 22.99
CA GLU A 229 0.43 -9.58 23.31
C GLU A 229 0.20 -10.49 22.10
N ILE A 230 1.23 -11.23 21.67
CA ILE A 230 1.14 -12.18 20.56
C ILE A 230 1.10 -13.60 21.13
N THR A 231 0.01 -14.31 20.87
CA THR A 231 -0.17 -15.71 21.28
C THR A 231 -0.02 -16.62 20.07
N PRO A 232 1.03 -17.47 20.01
CA PRO A 232 1.15 -18.49 18.97
C PRO A 232 0.04 -19.54 19.12
N ILE A 233 -0.67 -19.83 18.04
CA ILE A 233 -1.78 -20.81 18.02
C ILE A 233 -1.44 -22.04 17.17
N GLY A 234 -0.66 -21.85 16.10
CA GLY A 234 -0.32 -22.92 15.18
C GLY A 234 1.02 -22.69 14.50
N ARG A 235 1.31 -23.52 13.49
CA ARG A 235 2.52 -23.40 12.67
C ARG A 235 2.55 -22.02 12.00
N GLY A 236 3.39 -21.10 12.49
CA GLY A 236 3.48 -19.74 11.96
C GLY A 236 2.21 -18.89 12.13
N VAL A 237 1.17 -19.38 12.80
CA VAL A 237 -0.09 -18.65 13.02
C VAL A 237 -0.12 -18.19 14.47
N SER A 238 -0.32 -16.88 14.67
CA SER A 238 -0.48 -16.27 15.98
C SER A 238 -1.68 -15.33 15.99
N VAL A 239 -2.15 -14.98 17.18
CA VAL A 239 -3.24 -14.04 17.40
C VAL A 239 -2.79 -12.94 18.35
N THR A 240 -3.10 -11.69 18.04
CA THR A 240 -2.84 -10.57 18.95
C THR A 240 -3.89 -10.50 20.07
N SER A 241 -3.57 -9.82 21.17
CA SER A 241 -4.53 -9.50 22.24
C SER A 241 -5.75 -8.72 21.76
N GLU A 242 -5.65 -8.10 20.58
CA GLU A 242 -6.72 -7.35 19.91
C GLU A 242 -7.50 -8.20 18.89
N GLY A 243 -7.17 -9.49 18.76
CA GLY A 243 -7.88 -10.42 17.89
C GLY A 243 -7.45 -10.38 16.41
N GLN A 244 -6.29 -9.80 16.10
CA GLN A 244 -5.74 -9.82 14.75
C GLN A 244 -5.03 -11.15 14.46
N ILE A 245 -5.18 -11.67 13.25
CA ILE A 245 -4.52 -12.91 12.82
C ILE A 245 -3.16 -12.58 12.21
N LEU A 246 -2.09 -13.07 12.82
CA LEU A 246 -0.73 -12.93 12.32
C LEU A 246 -0.27 -14.24 11.70
N VAL A 247 0.33 -14.16 10.52
CA VAL A 247 0.95 -15.32 9.88
C VAL A 247 2.36 -15.02 9.43
N GLU A 248 3.32 -15.65 10.11
CA GLU A 248 4.72 -15.66 9.71
C GLU A 248 4.88 -16.67 8.57
N LEU A 249 5.32 -16.17 7.40
CA LEU A 249 5.60 -17.02 6.25
C LEU A 249 6.87 -17.83 6.48
N GLU A 250 6.91 -19.02 5.90
CA GLU A 250 8.12 -19.83 5.83
C GLU A 250 8.86 -19.63 4.50
N ALA A 251 10.14 -19.98 4.45
CA ALA A 251 10.93 -19.92 3.21
C ALA A 251 10.30 -20.76 2.06
N ALA A 252 9.56 -21.81 2.41
CA ALA A 252 8.83 -22.63 1.45
C ALA A 252 7.60 -21.92 0.88
N ASP A 253 7.01 -20.97 1.62
CA ASP A 253 5.80 -20.23 1.26
C ASP A 253 6.06 -19.05 0.32
N VAL A 254 7.31 -18.63 0.15
CA VAL A 254 7.67 -17.43 -0.64
C VAL A 254 8.58 -17.75 -1.81
N VAL A 255 8.38 -17.05 -2.93
CA VAL A 255 9.43 -16.85 -3.92
C VAL A 255 10.26 -15.66 -3.42
N PRO A 256 11.56 -15.85 -3.13
CA PRO A 256 12.42 -14.77 -2.67
C PRO A 256 12.48 -13.62 -3.67
N ALA A 257 12.71 -12.40 -3.20
CA ALA A 257 12.96 -11.28 -4.09
C ALA A 257 14.17 -11.55 -5.00
N ASN A 258 14.08 -11.14 -6.26
CA ASN A 258 15.19 -11.11 -7.20
C ASN A 258 15.42 -9.66 -7.66
N PRO A 259 16.15 -8.83 -6.90
CA PRO A 259 16.37 -7.43 -7.27
C PRO A 259 17.48 -7.30 -8.33
N LEU A 260 17.34 -6.31 -9.22
CA LEU A 260 18.38 -5.93 -10.19
C LEU A 260 18.69 -4.44 -10.06
N ASP A 261 19.89 -4.11 -9.56
CA ASP A 261 20.34 -2.72 -9.41
C ASP A 261 21.12 -2.26 -10.64
N LEU A 262 20.44 -1.51 -11.51
CA LEU A 262 21.05 -0.82 -12.65
C LEU A 262 21.07 0.71 -12.46
N ALA A 263 20.78 1.21 -11.26
CA ALA A 263 20.72 2.64 -11.02
C ALA A 263 22.06 3.32 -11.35
N GLY A 264 22.02 4.31 -12.24
CA GLY A 264 23.23 5.00 -12.70
C GLY A 264 24.17 4.12 -13.53
N LYS A 265 23.66 3.07 -14.19
CA LYS A 265 24.43 2.16 -15.04
C LYS A 265 23.93 2.16 -16.48
N THR A 266 24.82 1.75 -17.37
CA THR A 266 24.49 1.38 -18.75
C THR A 266 24.76 -0.11 -18.96
N LEU A 267 23.75 -0.85 -19.40
CA LEU A 267 23.88 -2.22 -19.86
C LEU A 267 24.03 -2.22 -21.38
N LEU A 268 25.20 -2.61 -21.87
CA LEU A 268 25.55 -2.60 -23.30
C LEU A 268 25.58 -4.02 -23.87
N PHE A 269 24.80 -4.24 -24.93
CA PHE A 269 24.80 -5.44 -25.76
C PHE A 269 25.52 -5.19 -27.08
N THR A 270 26.54 -6.00 -27.36
CA THR A 270 27.39 -5.91 -28.55
C THR A 270 27.17 -7.13 -29.46
N PRO A 271 26.78 -6.95 -30.74
CA PRO A 271 26.67 -8.05 -31.70
C PRO A 271 27.97 -8.82 -31.86
N ASP A 272 27.87 -10.15 -31.99
CA ASP A 272 29.05 -11.03 -32.15
C ASP A 272 29.20 -11.61 -33.57
N GLY A 273 28.24 -11.34 -34.46
CA GLY A 273 28.21 -11.83 -35.84
C GLY A 273 27.47 -13.15 -36.08
N GLN A 274 26.97 -13.84 -35.04
CA GLN A 274 26.21 -15.10 -35.15
C GLN A 274 24.82 -14.99 -34.50
N SER A 275 24.07 -13.94 -34.84
CA SER A 275 22.71 -13.63 -34.31
C SER A 275 22.60 -13.42 -32.80
N GLY A 276 23.71 -13.51 -32.05
CA GLY A 276 23.75 -13.31 -30.61
C GLY A 276 24.43 -12.01 -30.20
N TYR A 277 24.46 -11.79 -28.89
CA TYR A 277 25.06 -10.60 -28.27
C TYR A 277 26.00 -10.98 -27.14
N SER A 278 27.12 -10.28 -27.00
CA SER A 278 27.86 -10.21 -25.74
C SER A 278 27.32 -9.05 -24.90
N ARG A 279 27.52 -9.06 -23.57
CA ARG A 279 27.07 -7.98 -22.69
C ARG A 279 28.15 -7.45 -21.77
N SER A 280 28.02 -6.18 -21.39
CA SER A 280 28.87 -5.50 -20.40
C SER A 280 28.09 -4.43 -19.65
N VAL A 281 28.49 -4.13 -18.41
CA VAL A 281 27.91 -3.08 -17.56
C VAL A 281 28.92 -1.95 -17.41
N HIS A 282 28.49 -0.71 -17.62
CA HIS A 282 29.32 0.50 -17.58
C HIS A 282 28.71 1.56 -16.66
N SER A 283 29.48 2.60 -16.37
CA SER A 283 28.93 3.85 -15.82
C SER A 283 27.89 4.44 -16.77
N LEU A 284 26.87 5.11 -16.23
CA LEU A 284 25.81 5.74 -17.00
C LEU A 284 26.33 6.55 -18.19
N ALA A 285 25.82 6.23 -19.38
CA ALA A 285 26.07 6.93 -20.64
C ALA A 285 24.76 7.54 -21.17
N TRP A 286 24.18 8.46 -20.40
CA TRP A 286 22.90 9.09 -20.72
C TRP A 286 22.96 9.93 -22.01
N GLU A 287 21.93 9.83 -22.85
CA GLU A 287 21.77 10.65 -24.05
C GLU A 287 20.88 11.86 -23.76
N GLU A 288 21.46 13.06 -23.81
CA GLU A 288 20.77 14.31 -23.44
C GLU A 288 19.63 14.70 -24.39
N ASP A 289 19.79 14.49 -25.70
CA ASP A 289 18.71 14.73 -26.66
C ASP A 289 17.85 13.47 -26.81
N ILE A 290 16.73 13.50 -26.12
CA ILE A 290 15.70 12.45 -26.06
C ILE A 290 14.66 12.56 -27.18
N GLY A 291 14.69 13.65 -27.97
CA GLY A 291 13.80 13.88 -29.09
C GLY A 291 12.41 14.37 -28.70
N SER A 292 11.40 13.96 -29.49
CA SER A 292 10.00 14.40 -29.36
C SER A 292 9.11 13.31 -28.79
N PRO A 293 8.00 13.66 -28.11
CA PRO A 293 7.05 12.68 -27.59
C PRO A 293 6.36 11.90 -28.72
N GLU A 294 6.07 10.63 -28.47
CA GLU A 294 5.36 9.73 -29.39
C GLU A 294 4.05 9.20 -28.76
N GLU A 295 3.11 8.79 -29.61
CA GLU A 295 1.87 8.13 -29.17
C GLU A 295 2.12 6.67 -28.72
N ASP A 296 1.15 6.09 -28.01
CA ASP A 296 1.20 4.69 -27.58
C ASP A 296 1.05 3.72 -28.76
N ASN A 297 1.83 2.65 -28.78
CA ASN A 297 1.95 1.70 -29.88
C ASN A 297 2.34 2.35 -31.23
N ALA A 298 3.07 3.47 -31.19
CA ALA A 298 3.57 4.13 -32.39
C ALA A 298 4.55 3.24 -33.15
N GLU A 299 4.38 3.20 -34.48
CA GLU A 299 5.39 2.65 -35.39
C GLU A 299 6.47 3.71 -35.66
N ILE A 300 7.73 3.33 -35.43
CA ILE A 300 8.88 4.22 -35.55
C ILE A 300 9.73 3.77 -36.73
N GLU A 301 9.79 4.60 -37.77
CA GLU A 301 10.75 4.40 -38.86
C GLU A 301 12.20 4.63 -38.38
N LEU A 302 13.08 3.70 -38.76
CA LEU A 302 14.50 3.73 -38.45
C LEU A 302 15.28 4.39 -39.61
N PRO A 303 16.22 5.32 -39.32
CA PRO A 303 17.03 5.99 -40.34
C PRO A 303 18.12 5.09 -40.95
N PHE A 304 18.25 3.85 -40.47
CA PHE A 304 19.19 2.83 -40.93
C PHE A 304 18.53 1.45 -40.88
N LEU A 305 19.14 0.46 -41.54
CA LEU A 305 18.75 -0.94 -41.39
C LEU A 305 19.30 -1.47 -40.05
N PHE A 306 18.41 -1.84 -39.14
CA PHE A 306 18.79 -2.38 -37.85
C PHE A 306 18.74 -3.91 -37.85
N ARG A 307 19.86 -4.56 -37.56
CA ARG A 307 19.98 -6.02 -37.55
C ARG A 307 19.63 -6.57 -36.16
N PHE A 308 18.54 -7.32 -36.05
CA PHE A 308 18.13 -7.97 -34.80
C PHE A 308 17.42 -9.30 -35.09
N SER A 309 17.62 -10.30 -34.23
CA SER A 309 17.03 -11.65 -34.38
C SER A 309 17.27 -12.30 -35.75
N GLY A 310 18.43 -12.05 -36.34
CA GLY A 310 18.74 -12.59 -37.66
C GLY A 310 17.92 -11.97 -38.81
N GLN A 311 17.25 -10.84 -38.59
CA GLN A 311 16.48 -10.08 -39.58
C GLN A 311 16.90 -8.60 -39.65
N ASP A 312 16.56 -7.92 -40.75
CA ASP A 312 16.85 -6.51 -40.97
C ASP A 312 15.56 -5.69 -40.85
N TRP A 313 15.54 -4.74 -39.93
CA TRP A 313 14.36 -3.94 -39.59
C TRP A 313 14.50 -2.51 -40.08
N ARG A 314 13.40 -1.97 -40.65
CA ARG A 314 13.26 -0.56 -41.04
C ARG A 314 12.30 0.23 -40.16
N SER A 315 11.52 -0.47 -39.36
CA SER A 315 10.66 0.11 -38.34
C SER A 315 10.59 -0.80 -37.13
N LEU A 316 10.03 -0.27 -36.05
CA LEU A 316 9.72 -0.98 -34.81
C LEU A 316 8.44 -0.39 -34.21
N PHE A 317 7.83 -1.09 -33.27
CA PHE A 317 6.67 -0.61 -32.52
C PHE A 317 7.07 -0.32 -31.07
N LEU A 318 6.64 0.83 -30.56
CA LEU A 318 6.91 1.26 -29.19
C LEU A 318 5.69 1.08 -28.30
N SER A 319 5.85 0.31 -27.23
CA SER A 319 4.94 0.39 -26.09
C SER A 319 5.37 1.51 -25.15
N ARG A 320 4.40 2.21 -24.56
CA ARG A 320 4.63 3.15 -23.45
C ARG A 320 5.26 2.56 -22.20
N TYR A 321 5.38 1.23 -22.11
CA TYR A 321 5.86 0.52 -20.92
C TYR A 321 7.29 -0.04 -21.06
N GLY A 322 8.11 0.49 -21.97
CA GLY A 322 9.50 0.04 -22.11
C GLY A 322 9.70 -1.21 -22.99
N LEU A 323 8.71 -1.58 -23.80
CA LEU A 323 8.81 -2.72 -24.73
C LEU A 323 8.90 -2.25 -26.18
N VAL A 324 9.83 -2.83 -26.93
CA VAL A 324 10.00 -2.67 -28.37
C VAL A 324 9.73 -4.02 -29.05
N THR A 325 8.81 -4.03 -30.02
CA THR A 325 8.56 -5.19 -30.88
C THR A 325 8.82 -4.85 -32.35
N PHE A 326 9.10 -5.87 -33.16
CA PHE A 326 9.49 -5.67 -34.56
C PHE A 326 8.49 -6.20 -35.58
N ASP A 327 7.87 -7.37 -35.35
CA ASP A 327 6.94 -7.98 -36.31
C ASP A 327 5.57 -7.30 -36.32
N GLU A 328 5.04 -7.05 -35.12
CA GLU A 328 3.71 -6.52 -34.89
C GLU A 328 3.71 -5.68 -33.61
N PRO A 329 2.80 -4.70 -33.48
CA PRO A 329 2.64 -3.98 -32.23
C PRO A 329 2.23 -4.95 -31.13
N TYR A 330 2.88 -4.85 -29.97
CA TYR A 330 2.53 -5.67 -28.83
C TYR A 330 1.04 -5.47 -28.48
N PRO A 331 0.20 -6.51 -28.57
CA PRO A 331 -1.22 -6.38 -28.28
C PRO A 331 -1.37 -6.34 -26.76
N PHE A 332 -1.16 -5.19 -26.11
CA PHE A 332 -1.57 -5.05 -24.71
C PHE A 332 -3.08 -5.34 -24.65
N PRO A 333 -3.53 -6.49 -24.12
CA PRO A 333 -4.94 -6.76 -24.12
C PRO A 333 -5.55 -5.78 -23.12
N ARG A 334 -6.52 -4.98 -23.57
CA ARG A 334 -7.31 -4.13 -22.67
C ARG A 334 -8.05 -4.96 -21.60
N THR A 335 -8.08 -6.29 -21.70
CA THR A 335 -8.88 -7.20 -20.87
C THR A 335 -8.29 -8.61 -20.72
N GLY A 336 -6.95 -8.77 -20.60
CA GLY A 336 -6.30 -10.10 -20.62
C GLY A 336 -5.71 -10.59 -19.28
N PRO A 337 -5.49 -11.92 -19.12
CA PRO A 337 -4.87 -12.55 -17.96
C PRO A 337 -3.45 -12.04 -17.62
N ASP A 338 -2.75 -11.40 -18.56
CA ASP A 338 -1.45 -10.75 -18.35
C ASP A 338 -1.51 -9.51 -17.44
N ARG A 339 -2.73 -8.99 -17.17
CA ARG A 339 -3.00 -8.04 -16.09
C ARG A 339 -2.91 -8.66 -14.69
N TRP A 340 -2.58 -9.94 -14.57
CA TRP A 340 -2.62 -10.64 -13.29
C TRP A 340 -1.47 -11.65 -13.16
N GLY A 341 -0.48 -11.54 -14.05
CA GLY A 341 0.68 -12.42 -14.06
C GLY A 341 1.87 -11.88 -13.27
N THR A 342 2.68 -12.79 -12.73
CA THR A 342 4.03 -12.49 -12.21
C THR A 342 4.94 -12.01 -13.33
N MET A 343 6.07 -11.37 -13.00
CA MET A 343 7.02 -10.92 -14.03
C MET A 343 7.54 -12.09 -14.90
N SER A 344 7.59 -13.29 -14.34
CA SER A 344 7.94 -14.50 -15.09
C SER A 344 6.91 -14.87 -16.15
N GLN A 345 5.61 -14.69 -15.87
CA GLN A 345 4.54 -14.97 -16.83
C GLN A 345 4.54 -13.97 -17.99
N ILE A 346 4.77 -12.68 -17.69
CA ILE A 346 4.91 -11.65 -18.72
C ILE A 346 6.15 -11.92 -19.59
N ALA A 347 7.29 -12.24 -18.98
CA ALA A 347 8.51 -12.56 -19.71
C ALA A 347 8.31 -13.77 -20.65
N ALA A 348 7.52 -14.75 -20.24
CA ALA A 348 7.19 -15.90 -21.09
C ALA A 348 6.38 -15.53 -22.33
N HIS A 349 5.47 -14.56 -22.21
CA HIS A 349 4.74 -14.03 -23.35
C HIS A 349 5.65 -13.22 -24.29
N ILE A 350 6.46 -12.30 -23.73
CA ILE A 350 7.43 -11.50 -24.50
C ILE A 350 8.41 -12.39 -25.26
N GLY A 351 8.87 -13.49 -24.65
CA GLY A 351 9.80 -14.43 -25.29
C GLY A 351 9.28 -15.08 -26.57
N SER A 352 7.97 -15.02 -26.84
CA SER A 352 7.40 -15.52 -28.10
C SER A 352 7.46 -14.53 -29.27
N LEU A 353 7.98 -13.31 -29.04
CA LEU A 353 8.05 -12.22 -30.01
C LEU A 353 9.50 -11.87 -30.33
N ASN A 354 9.76 -11.23 -31.48
CA ASN A 354 11.01 -10.47 -31.68
C ASN A 354 10.92 -9.16 -30.89
N ALA A 355 11.52 -9.15 -29.70
CA ALA A 355 11.38 -8.04 -28.78
C ALA A 355 12.69 -7.64 -28.07
N ILE A 356 12.78 -6.36 -27.75
CA ILE A 356 13.79 -5.79 -26.85
C ILE A 356 13.02 -5.14 -25.69
N SER A 357 13.34 -5.54 -24.47
CA SER A 357 12.63 -5.08 -23.27
C SER A 357 13.56 -4.29 -22.38
N ALA A 358 13.15 -3.07 -22.06
CA ALA A 358 13.54 -2.35 -20.85
C ALA A 358 12.28 -2.14 -19.99
N LEU A 359 11.37 -3.11 -20.03
CA LEU A 359 10.08 -3.05 -19.38
C LEU A 359 10.27 -3.04 -17.87
N TYR A 360 10.31 -1.85 -17.29
CA TYR A 360 9.76 -1.68 -15.97
C TYR A 360 8.27 -1.82 -16.09
N LYS A 361 7.62 -2.48 -15.14
CA LYS A 361 6.18 -2.47 -15.11
C LYS A 361 5.75 -1.22 -14.32
N PRO A 362 5.49 -0.07 -14.97
CA PRO A 362 4.69 0.93 -14.29
C PRO A 362 3.34 0.27 -14.01
N ARG A 363 2.78 0.51 -12.84
CA ARG A 363 1.47 -0.01 -12.49
C ARG A 363 0.48 0.29 -13.61
N LEU A 364 0.10 -0.78 -14.32
CA LEU A 364 -1.03 -0.80 -15.23
C LEU A 364 -2.21 -0.36 -14.40
N GLY A 365 -2.64 0.89 -14.61
CA GLY A 365 -3.68 1.53 -13.81
C GLY A 365 -4.83 0.56 -13.59
N GLY A 366 -5.22 0.42 -12.32
CA GLY A 366 -6.28 -0.50 -11.93
C GLY A 366 -7.57 -0.23 -12.70
N TRP A 367 -8.56 -1.10 -12.49
CA TRP A 367 -9.90 -1.10 -13.08
C TRP A 367 -10.60 0.29 -13.22
N SER A 368 -10.15 1.31 -12.50
CA SER A 368 -10.71 2.66 -12.47
C SER A 368 -10.08 3.69 -13.41
N THR A 369 -8.85 3.52 -13.93
CA THR A 369 -8.29 4.48 -14.90
C THR A 369 -8.48 3.93 -16.30
N TRP A 370 -9.70 4.08 -16.81
CA TRP A 370 -10.04 3.89 -18.23
C TRP A 370 -9.25 4.81 -19.17
N ASP A 371 -8.41 5.69 -18.62
CA ASP A 371 -7.48 6.51 -19.37
C ASP A 371 -6.05 6.34 -18.84
N ALA A 372 -5.25 5.55 -19.52
CA ALA A 372 -3.81 5.49 -19.29
C ALA A 372 -3.12 6.86 -19.54
N ARG A 373 -3.85 7.90 -20.00
CA ARG A 373 -3.39 9.28 -20.07
C ARG A 373 -3.26 9.97 -18.71
N GLU A 374 -3.89 9.47 -17.65
CA GLU A 374 -3.82 10.10 -16.31
C GLU A 374 -2.50 9.79 -15.56
N ALA A 375 -1.74 8.79 -15.99
CA ALA A 375 -0.55 8.31 -15.28
C ALA A 375 0.78 8.94 -15.74
N GLY A 376 0.78 10.11 -16.40
CA GLY A 376 2.00 10.89 -16.70
C GLY A 376 3.08 10.21 -17.57
N ASN A 377 2.94 8.92 -17.90
CA ASN A 377 3.91 8.11 -18.63
C ASN A 377 4.06 8.64 -20.06
N THR A 378 5.30 8.96 -20.44
CA THR A 378 5.62 9.44 -21.79
C THR A 378 6.81 8.69 -22.38
N GLN A 379 6.76 8.48 -23.69
CA GLN A 379 7.89 8.01 -24.49
C GLN A 379 8.34 9.11 -25.45
N HIS A 380 9.65 9.27 -25.61
CA HIS A 380 10.27 10.23 -26.51
C HIS A 380 11.27 9.53 -27.41
N VAL A 381 11.35 9.96 -28.67
CA VAL A 381 12.24 9.34 -29.67
C VAL A 381 13.09 10.40 -30.36
N SER A 382 14.42 10.27 -30.23
CA SER A 382 15.40 10.99 -31.05
C SER A 382 15.92 10.08 -32.15
N ARG A 383 15.90 10.58 -33.40
CA ARG A 383 16.29 9.83 -34.60
C ARG A 383 17.53 10.47 -35.22
N ARG A 384 18.63 9.72 -35.30
CA ARG A 384 19.90 10.17 -35.89
C ARG A 384 20.44 9.14 -36.89
N PRO A 385 21.26 9.55 -37.87
CA PRO A 385 21.77 8.63 -38.88
C PRO A 385 22.56 7.42 -38.32
N ASP A 386 23.16 7.58 -37.14
CA ASP A 386 24.00 6.58 -36.48
C ASP A 386 23.31 5.88 -35.29
N ARG A 387 22.22 6.43 -34.75
CA ARG A 387 21.48 5.83 -33.63
C ARG A 387 20.06 6.37 -33.47
N VAL A 388 19.21 5.57 -32.82
CA VAL A 388 17.89 5.98 -32.34
C VAL A 388 17.89 5.88 -30.82
N VAL A 389 17.49 6.95 -30.14
CA VAL A 389 17.35 7.01 -28.68
C VAL A 389 15.87 7.01 -28.35
N ILE A 390 15.42 6.03 -27.57
CA ILE A 390 14.06 5.94 -27.06
C ILE A 390 14.15 6.15 -25.55
N THR A 391 13.47 7.18 -25.04
CA THR A 391 13.45 7.51 -23.61
C THR A 391 12.05 7.31 -23.07
N TRP A 392 11.92 6.56 -21.98
CA TRP A 392 10.69 6.46 -21.21
C TRP A 392 10.84 7.26 -19.93
N ILE A 393 9.81 8.05 -19.65
CA ILE A 393 9.60 8.73 -18.38
C ILE A 393 8.35 8.11 -17.80
N THR A 394 8.54 7.22 -16.83
CA THR A 394 7.45 6.52 -16.18
C THR A 394 7.22 7.07 -14.78
N GLU A 395 5.99 7.42 -14.46
CA GLU A 395 5.54 7.83 -13.14
C GLU A 395 4.65 6.72 -12.58
N ASP A 396 4.87 6.34 -11.33
CA ASP A 396 3.91 5.48 -10.66
C ASP A 396 2.88 6.28 -9.87
N HIS A 397 1.70 6.48 -10.46
CA HIS A 397 0.61 7.25 -9.87
C HIS A 397 -0.26 6.47 -8.88
N GLU A 398 -0.05 5.16 -8.75
CA GLU A 398 -0.85 4.36 -7.83
C GLU A 398 -0.16 4.10 -6.50
N PHE A 399 1.13 4.44 -6.36
CA PHE A 399 1.80 4.40 -5.06
C PHE A 399 1.40 5.67 -4.34
N TYR A 400 0.26 5.60 -3.67
CA TYR A 400 0.15 6.40 -2.47
C TYR A 400 0.68 5.54 -1.34
N VAL A 401 1.85 5.89 -0.83
CA VAL A 401 2.16 5.51 0.53
C VAL A 401 1.28 6.42 1.36
N HIS A 402 0.37 5.83 2.13
CA HIS A 402 -0.40 6.61 3.09
C HIS A 402 -1.27 7.72 2.45
N GLY A 403 -1.87 7.47 1.28
CA GLY A 403 -2.75 8.47 0.65
C GLY A 403 -2.06 9.75 0.14
N ARG A 404 -0.72 9.80 0.10
CA ARG A 404 0.05 10.88 -0.57
C ARG A 404 0.74 10.40 -1.85
N PRO A 405 0.77 11.18 -2.96
CA PRO A 405 1.38 10.73 -4.21
C PRO A 405 2.87 10.47 -4.01
N HIS A 406 3.29 9.21 -4.13
CA HIS A 406 4.69 8.83 -4.19
C HIS A 406 5.11 8.84 -5.66
N ALA A 407 5.34 10.05 -6.20
CA ALA A 407 5.68 10.24 -7.61
C ALA A 407 7.17 9.91 -7.84
N GLU A 408 7.55 8.64 -7.68
CA GLU A 408 8.82 8.17 -8.22
C GLU A 408 8.72 8.19 -9.74
N LYS A 409 9.39 9.17 -10.35
CA LYS A 409 9.61 9.16 -11.79
C LYS A 409 10.84 8.30 -12.04
N THR A 410 10.68 7.23 -12.80
CA THR A 410 11.80 6.44 -13.30
C THR A 410 12.08 6.84 -14.74
N ARG A 411 13.33 7.16 -15.03
CA ARG A 411 13.80 7.51 -16.38
C ARG A 411 14.82 6.50 -16.88
N PHE A 412 14.54 5.93 -18.05
CA PHE A 412 15.44 5.00 -18.71
C PHE A 412 15.42 5.19 -20.22
N GLN A 413 16.51 4.79 -20.88
CA GLN A 413 16.67 4.88 -22.31
C GLN A 413 17.06 3.54 -22.91
N MET A 414 16.60 3.32 -24.13
CA MET A 414 17.14 2.34 -25.05
C MET A 414 17.79 3.07 -26.21
N VAL A 415 19.04 2.75 -26.50
CA VAL A 415 19.79 3.31 -27.63
C VAL A 415 20.09 2.19 -28.62
N LEU A 416 19.49 2.29 -29.81
CA LEU A 416 19.76 1.39 -30.92
C LEU A 416 20.79 2.04 -31.84
N HIS A 417 21.97 1.46 -31.95
CA HIS A 417 23.02 1.97 -32.84
C HIS A 417 22.93 1.32 -34.23
N ALA A 418 23.32 2.07 -35.25
CA ALA A 418 23.31 1.62 -36.65
C ALA A 418 24.25 0.43 -36.92
N ASP A 419 25.26 0.22 -36.06
CA ASP A 419 26.16 -0.93 -36.13
C ASP A 419 25.64 -2.16 -35.37
N GLY A 420 24.43 -2.07 -34.81
CA GLY A 420 23.74 -3.15 -34.11
C GLY A 420 23.94 -3.18 -32.59
N HIS A 421 24.75 -2.29 -32.01
CA HIS A 421 24.81 -2.17 -30.54
C HIS A 421 23.47 -1.74 -29.95
N ILE A 422 23.15 -2.28 -28.79
CA ILE A 422 21.96 -1.91 -28.01
C ILE A 422 22.43 -1.51 -26.61
N ALA A 423 22.14 -0.28 -26.19
CA ALA A 423 22.43 0.17 -24.84
C ALA A 423 21.13 0.44 -24.08
N PHE A 424 21.07 -0.03 -22.83
CA PHE A 424 20.05 0.38 -21.87
C PHE A 424 20.68 1.31 -20.84
N ASN A 425 20.22 2.55 -20.77
CA ASN A 425 20.71 3.54 -19.81
C ASN A 425 19.66 3.74 -18.72
N TYR A 426 20.05 3.58 -17.47
CA TYR A 426 19.16 3.75 -16.33
C TYR A 426 19.66 4.91 -15.49
N ALA A 427 18.90 6.01 -15.46
CA ALA A 427 19.28 7.17 -14.67
C ALA A 427 19.45 6.76 -13.20
N ALA A 428 20.43 7.34 -12.51
CA ALA A 428 20.41 7.32 -11.06
C ALA A 428 19.29 8.26 -10.65
N GLU A 429 18.18 7.73 -10.15
CA GLU A 429 17.17 8.58 -9.54
C GLU A 429 17.74 9.14 -8.23
N PRO A 430 17.44 10.41 -7.89
CA PRO A 430 17.94 11.02 -6.66
C PRO A 430 17.53 10.18 -5.43
N GLU A 431 18.45 10.12 -4.48
CA GLU A 431 18.44 9.37 -3.23
C GLU A 431 17.05 9.24 -2.57
N ASN A 432 16.40 8.09 -2.75
CA ASN A 432 15.34 7.48 -1.91
C ASN A 432 15.10 6.01 -2.34
N SER A 433 16.17 5.29 -2.66
CA SER A 433 16.18 4.05 -3.46
C SER A 433 15.86 2.75 -2.73
N GLU A 434 15.43 2.78 -1.46
CA GLU A 434 15.01 1.53 -0.77
C GLU A 434 13.71 0.96 -1.35
N GLU A 435 12.83 1.82 -1.89
CA GLU A 435 11.54 1.43 -2.49
C GLU A 435 11.43 1.67 -4.02
N ALA A 436 12.51 2.12 -4.67
CA ALA A 436 12.60 2.27 -6.12
C ALA A 436 12.10 1.01 -6.86
N ILE A 437 11.51 1.19 -8.06
CA ILE A 437 10.95 0.12 -8.92
C ILE A 437 12.00 -0.98 -9.15
N ARG A 438 11.94 -2.05 -8.35
CA ARG A 438 12.79 -3.26 -8.39
C ARG A 438 12.02 -4.43 -8.99
N ASP A 439 11.10 -4.13 -9.88
CA ASP A 439 10.22 -5.07 -10.52
C ASP A 439 10.06 -4.78 -12.03
N GLY A 440 10.51 -5.72 -12.85
CA GLY A 440 10.56 -5.54 -14.30
C GLY A 440 11.29 -6.64 -15.05
N ILE A 441 11.43 -6.43 -16.35
CA ILE A 441 12.04 -7.32 -17.32
C ILE A 441 12.96 -6.50 -18.21
N VAL A 442 14.26 -6.74 -18.09
CA VAL A 442 15.27 -6.18 -18.99
C VAL A 442 15.87 -7.29 -19.84
N GLY A 443 16.08 -7.03 -21.12
CA GLY A 443 16.83 -7.93 -21.99
C GLY A 443 16.42 -7.96 -23.45
N LEU A 444 17.02 -8.92 -24.15
CA LEU A 444 16.82 -9.24 -25.55
C LEU A 444 16.06 -10.56 -25.68
N PHE A 445 14.99 -10.53 -26.46
CA PHE A 445 14.11 -11.65 -26.76
C PHE A 445 14.05 -11.85 -28.28
N PRO A 446 15.05 -12.52 -28.90
CA PRO A 446 14.89 -12.94 -30.28
C PRO A 446 13.88 -14.08 -30.39
N GLU A 447 13.10 -14.09 -31.47
CA GLU A 447 12.08 -15.11 -31.73
C GLU A 447 12.65 -16.54 -31.66
N ALA A 448 12.01 -17.36 -30.83
CA ALA A 448 12.28 -18.79 -30.72
C ALA A 448 11.09 -19.60 -31.26
N THR A 449 11.37 -20.82 -31.72
CA THR A 449 10.28 -21.74 -32.09
C THR A 449 9.49 -22.12 -30.83
N GLN A 450 8.14 -22.21 -30.90
CA GLN A 450 7.27 -22.49 -29.73
C GLN A 450 7.70 -23.70 -28.88
N THR A 451 8.35 -24.69 -29.50
CA THR A 451 8.85 -25.91 -28.84
C THR A 451 10.06 -25.66 -27.92
N GLU A 452 10.81 -24.57 -28.13
CA GLU A 452 11.97 -24.17 -27.33
C GLU A 452 11.59 -23.27 -26.15
N LEU A 453 10.47 -22.56 -26.24
CA LEU A 453 10.01 -21.56 -25.26
C LEU A 453 9.44 -22.16 -23.97
N ILE A 454 8.64 -23.22 -24.06
CA ILE A 454 7.97 -23.84 -22.89
C ILE A 454 8.97 -24.68 -22.05
N ALA A 455 10.11 -25.08 -22.62
CA ALA A 455 11.11 -25.92 -21.95
C ALA A 455 12.35 -25.16 -21.43
N ARG A 456 12.52 -23.87 -21.75
CA ARG A 456 13.78 -23.12 -21.52
C ARG A 456 13.66 -21.73 -20.89
N ILE A 457 12.50 -21.36 -20.34
CA ILE A 457 12.43 -20.28 -19.33
C ILE A 457 12.70 -20.84 -17.92
N PRO A 458 13.82 -21.57 -17.71
CA PRO A 458 14.54 -21.47 -16.46
C PRO A 458 15.98 -21.06 -16.77
N ASP A 459 16.25 -19.77 -16.61
CA ASP A 459 17.46 -19.18 -16.03
C ASP A 459 17.38 -17.68 -16.34
N SER A 460 16.85 -16.91 -15.38
CA SER A 460 17.12 -15.47 -15.35
C SER A 460 18.63 -15.29 -15.47
N THR A 461 19.06 -14.51 -16.46
CA THR A 461 20.48 -14.28 -16.67
C THR A 461 20.89 -13.18 -15.71
N ASP A 462 21.88 -13.40 -14.83
CA ASP A 462 22.42 -12.31 -13.98
C ASP A 462 23.09 -11.25 -14.86
N LEU A 463 22.32 -10.23 -15.29
CA LEU A 463 22.76 -9.19 -16.22
C LEU A 463 23.73 -8.22 -15.57
N SER A 464 23.81 -8.20 -14.24
CA SER A 464 24.83 -7.45 -13.49
C SER A 464 26.26 -7.97 -13.79
N ARG A 465 26.39 -9.22 -14.25
CA ARG A 465 27.67 -9.83 -14.59
C ARG A 465 27.93 -9.79 -16.09
N PRO A 466 29.12 -9.38 -16.54
CA PRO A 466 29.50 -9.46 -17.94
C PRO A 466 29.65 -10.93 -18.37
N VAL A 467 29.32 -11.24 -19.62
CA VAL A 467 29.64 -12.53 -20.24
C VAL A 467 30.34 -12.32 -21.58
N SER A 468 31.38 -13.12 -21.82
CA SER A 468 32.21 -13.03 -23.02
C SER A 468 31.74 -13.93 -24.17
N ARG A 469 30.63 -14.66 -24.00
CA ARG A 469 30.06 -15.55 -25.03
C ARG A 469 28.63 -15.13 -25.33
N SER A 470 28.26 -15.22 -26.58
CA SER A 470 26.91 -14.96 -27.05
C SER A 470 25.93 -16.02 -26.59
N SER A 471 24.77 -15.56 -26.14
CA SER A 471 23.56 -16.37 -26.09
C SER A 471 22.50 -15.73 -26.97
N TRP A 472 21.55 -16.55 -27.40
CA TRP A 472 20.43 -16.15 -28.26
C TRP A 472 19.51 -15.21 -27.47
N ALA A 473 18.90 -15.66 -26.37
CA ALA A 473 18.18 -14.79 -25.44
C ALA A 473 19.09 -14.40 -24.25
N GLN A 474 18.93 -13.15 -23.79
CA GLN A 474 19.55 -12.64 -22.57
C GLN A 474 18.55 -11.73 -21.89
N HIS A 475 18.00 -12.17 -20.77
CA HIS A 475 17.06 -11.38 -20.01
C HIS A 475 17.17 -11.67 -18.53
N GLU A 476 16.78 -10.68 -17.74
CA GLU A 476 16.61 -10.81 -16.30
C GLU A 476 15.18 -10.39 -15.95
N VAL A 477 14.53 -11.27 -15.20
CA VAL A 477 13.24 -10.99 -14.59
C VAL A 477 13.53 -10.66 -13.13
N PHE A 478 13.29 -9.43 -12.72
CA PHE A 478 13.52 -8.97 -11.36
C PHE A 478 12.20 -8.57 -10.71
N HIS A 479 12.08 -8.80 -9.41
CA HIS A 479 10.82 -8.71 -8.69
C HIS A 479 11.01 -8.64 -7.17
N HIS A 480 9.97 -8.17 -6.47
CA HIS A 480 9.86 -8.29 -5.02
C HIS A 480 9.54 -9.73 -4.57
N VAL A 481 9.56 -9.96 -3.27
CA VAL A 481 9.10 -11.23 -2.70
C VAL A 481 7.60 -11.43 -3.02
N HIS A 482 7.16 -12.66 -3.20
CA HIS A 482 5.72 -12.95 -3.26
C HIS A 482 5.38 -14.33 -2.69
N PRO A 483 4.20 -14.51 -2.08
CA PRO A 483 3.73 -15.82 -1.66
C PRO A 483 3.53 -16.77 -2.86
N LYS A 484 3.93 -18.03 -2.70
CA LYS A 484 3.75 -19.12 -3.66
C LYS A 484 2.31 -19.66 -3.65
N ASP A 485 1.91 -20.32 -4.74
CA ASP A 485 0.73 -21.19 -4.82
C ASP A 485 -0.62 -20.57 -4.36
N HIS A 486 -0.83 -19.28 -4.67
CA HIS A 486 -2.11 -18.57 -4.51
C HIS A 486 -2.76 -18.68 -3.13
N LEU A 487 -2.04 -18.43 -2.03
CA LEU A 487 -2.54 -18.29 -0.64
C LEU A 487 -3.45 -19.42 -0.07
N ILE A 488 -3.89 -20.40 -0.85
CA ILE A 488 -4.77 -21.50 -0.44
C ILE A 488 -4.09 -22.35 0.65
N PRO A 489 -2.81 -22.75 0.50
CA PRO A 489 -2.13 -23.47 1.58
C PRO A 489 -2.07 -22.66 2.89
N LEU A 490 -2.00 -21.33 2.79
CA LEU A 490 -1.97 -20.44 3.93
C LEU A 490 -3.34 -20.34 4.60
N ALA A 491 -4.42 -20.23 3.82
CA ALA A 491 -5.78 -20.30 4.32
C ALA A 491 -6.06 -21.61 5.05
N CYS A 492 -5.63 -22.75 4.49
CA CYS A 492 -5.76 -24.04 5.16
C CYS A 492 -5.01 -24.09 6.48
N ARG A 493 -3.79 -23.53 6.54
CA ARG A 493 -3.01 -23.43 7.78
C ARG A 493 -3.73 -22.59 8.86
N ILE A 494 -4.41 -21.51 8.46
CA ILE A 494 -5.20 -20.67 9.35
C ILE A 494 -6.43 -21.43 9.86
N ILE A 495 -7.17 -22.09 8.95
CA ILE A 495 -8.34 -22.89 9.28
C ILE A 495 -7.97 -24.07 10.21
N ASP A 496 -6.84 -24.73 9.96
CA ASP A 496 -6.34 -25.81 10.83
C ASP A 496 -5.98 -25.31 12.24
N ALA A 497 -5.52 -24.05 12.36
CA ALA A 497 -5.10 -23.46 13.64
C ALA A 497 -6.26 -22.82 14.42
N LEU A 498 -7.20 -22.15 13.73
CA LEU A 498 -8.24 -21.33 14.34
C LEU A 498 -9.66 -21.90 14.16
N GLY A 499 -9.80 -23.00 13.41
CA GLY A 499 -11.08 -23.63 13.11
C GLY A 499 -11.72 -23.15 11.80
N ASP A 500 -12.67 -23.93 11.30
CA ASP A 500 -13.45 -23.66 10.07
C ASP A 500 -14.60 -22.68 10.32
N GLU A 501 -14.28 -21.51 10.88
CA GLU A 501 -15.25 -20.50 11.33
C GLU A 501 -15.33 -19.28 10.41
N PHE A 502 -14.46 -19.21 9.38
CA PHE A 502 -14.37 -18.06 8.48
C PHE A 502 -15.22 -18.26 7.21
N ASP A 503 -16.03 -17.26 6.88
CA ASP A 503 -16.70 -17.14 5.57
C ASP A 503 -15.75 -16.55 4.51
N LEU A 504 -14.83 -15.68 4.93
CA LEU A 504 -13.85 -15.03 4.07
C LEU A 504 -12.48 -14.86 4.74
N LEU A 505 -11.41 -14.92 3.94
CA LEU A 505 -10.07 -14.52 4.34
C LEU A 505 -9.53 -13.38 3.47
N VAL A 506 -9.01 -12.35 4.13
CA VAL A 506 -8.43 -11.14 3.53
C VAL A 506 -6.99 -11.02 3.97
N PHE A 507 -6.06 -10.83 3.03
CA PHE A 507 -4.63 -10.89 3.33
C PHE A 507 -3.96 -9.54 3.11
N HIS A 508 -3.26 -9.06 4.14
CA HIS A 508 -2.35 -7.92 4.08
C HIS A 508 -0.92 -8.37 4.35
N SER A 509 0.07 -7.70 3.76
CA SER A 509 1.49 -7.96 4.02
C SER A 509 2.20 -6.76 4.61
N GLN A 510 3.11 -7.02 5.56
CA GLN A 510 4.07 -6.05 6.07
C GLN A 510 5.04 -5.57 4.98
N PHE A 511 5.41 -6.50 4.09
CA PHE A 511 6.38 -6.30 3.03
C PHE A 511 5.71 -6.05 1.68
N ARG A 512 6.42 -5.37 0.79
CA ARG A 512 5.98 -5.14 -0.60
C ARG A 512 6.00 -6.45 -1.39
N THR A 513 4.93 -6.72 -2.14
CA THR A 513 4.76 -7.95 -2.91
C THR A 513 4.94 -7.72 -4.42
N ASP A 514 5.41 -8.73 -5.15
CA ASP A 514 5.51 -8.69 -6.63
C ASP A 514 4.15 -8.73 -7.35
N HIS A 515 3.03 -8.92 -6.66
CA HIS A 515 1.73 -8.93 -7.33
C HIS A 515 1.20 -7.51 -7.52
N GLN A 516 1.66 -6.86 -8.59
CA GLN A 516 1.70 -5.39 -8.73
C GLN A 516 0.39 -4.74 -9.18
N PHE A 517 -0.71 -5.49 -9.27
CA PHE A 517 -2.03 -4.91 -9.55
C PHE A 517 -2.71 -4.69 -8.22
N ASN A 518 -2.86 -3.43 -7.91
CA ASN A 518 -3.26 -2.88 -6.63
C ASN A 518 -4.73 -3.27 -6.34
N GLY A 519 -4.95 -4.51 -5.92
CA GLY A 519 -6.27 -5.12 -5.80
C GLY A 519 -6.16 -6.63 -5.96
N SER A 520 -6.13 -7.36 -4.84
CA SER A 520 -6.28 -8.82 -4.90
C SER A 520 -7.64 -9.14 -5.49
N TRP A 521 -7.70 -10.01 -6.49
CA TRP A 521 -8.99 -10.57 -6.93
C TRP A 521 -9.55 -11.53 -5.86
N TRP A 522 -10.84 -11.82 -5.98
CA TRP A 522 -11.54 -12.81 -5.17
C TRP A 522 -11.38 -14.24 -5.71
N GLY A 523 -10.76 -15.11 -4.92
CA GLY A 523 -10.81 -16.56 -5.11
C GLY A 523 -12.12 -17.12 -4.58
N TYR A 524 -13.13 -17.23 -5.44
CA TYR A 524 -14.44 -17.76 -5.10
C TYR A 524 -14.47 -19.30 -5.00
N TYR A 525 -15.13 -19.83 -3.96
CA TYR A 525 -15.35 -21.28 -3.76
C TYR A 525 -16.86 -21.62 -3.87
N PRO A 526 -17.38 -21.79 -5.09
CA PRO A 526 -18.83 -22.01 -5.32
C PRO A 526 -19.38 -23.24 -4.62
N GLY A 527 -18.56 -24.29 -4.46
CA GLY A 527 -18.96 -25.53 -3.78
C GLY A 527 -19.36 -25.35 -2.31
N ASN A 528 -19.05 -24.20 -1.70
CA ASN A 528 -19.37 -23.86 -0.31
C ASN A 528 -20.55 -22.87 -0.21
N VAL A 529 -21.12 -22.43 -1.34
CA VAL A 529 -22.23 -21.46 -1.39
C VAL A 529 -23.51 -22.15 -1.91
N PRO A 530 -24.46 -22.52 -1.03
CA PRO A 530 -25.66 -23.25 -1.42
C PRO A 530 -26.76 -22.28 -1.91
N ILE A 531 -26.51 -21.56 -3.00
CA ILE A 531 -27.46 -20.60 -3.60
C ILE A 531 -27.94 -21.10 -4.96
N LYS A 532 -29.26 -21.05 -5.19
CA LYS A 532 -29.92 -21.50 -6.41
C LYS A 532 -30.93 -20.47 -6.92
N GLY A 533 -31.32 -20.62 -8.18
CA GLY A 533 -32.43 -19.84 -8.78
C GLY A 533 -32.07 -18.40 -9.12
N ILE A 534 -30.79 -18.10 -9.33
CA ILE A 534 -30.29 -16.75 -9.69
C ILE A 534 -29.20 -16.82 -10.78
N GLY A 535 -29.37 -17.67 -11.79
CA GLY A 535 -28.49 -17.73 -12.97
C GLY A 535 -27.07 -18.26 -12.77
N GLN A 536 -26.72 -18.69 -11.56
CA GLN A 536 -25.52 -19.47 -11.31
C GLN A 536 -25.77 -20.92 -11.75
N GLU A 537 -25.20 -21.34 -12.88
CA GLU A 537 -25.05 -22.77 -13.17
C GLU A 537 -24.09 -23.37 -12.13
N GLU A 538 -24.32 -24.60 -11.65
CA GLU A 538 -23.40 -25.33 -10.72
C GLU A 538 -22.08 -25.73 -11.44
N HIS A 539 -21.46 -24.79 -12.16
CA HIS A 539 -20.22 -24.95 -12.89
C HIS A 539 -19.08 -24.40 -12.05
N HIS A 540 -18.51 -25.27 -11.20
CA HIS A 540 -17.08 -25.46 -10.95
C HIS A 540 -16.89 -26.08 -9.57
N ASP A 541 -16.53 -27.36 -9.55
CA ASP A 541 -16.31 -28.16 -8.35
C ASP A 541 -14.93 -27.82 -7.71
N ARG A 542 -14.68 -26.52 -7.44
CA ARG A 542 -13.53 -26.06 -6.65
C ARG A 542 -13.98 -25.83 -5.21
N LYS A 543 -14.32 -26.91 -4.49
CA LYS A 543 -14.37 -26.84 -3.03
C LYS A 543 -12.97 -26.47 -2.53
N SER A 544 -12.86 -25.54 -1.59
CA SER A 544 -11.61 -25.42 -0.82
C SER A 544 -11.39 -26.74 -0.11
N SER A 545 -10.27 -27.42 -0.38
CA SER A 545 -10.02 -28.77 0.17
C SER A 545 -9.96 -28.82 1.70
N CYS A 546 -9.82 -27.67 2.36
CA CYS A 546 -9.65 -27.52 3.81
C CYS A 546 -10.81 -26.83 4.55
N SER A 547 -11.86 -26.38 3.85
CA SER A 547 -12.99 -25.71 4.50
C SER A 547 -14.31 -26.07 3.83
N ALA A 548 -15.32 -26.30 4.65
CA ALA A 548 -16.71 -26.46 4.22
C ALA A 548 -17.51 -25.14 4.29
N ARG A 549 -16.98 -24.14 4.99
CA ARG A 549 -17.65 -22.84 5.23
C ARG A 549 -17.17 -21.72 4.31
N MET A 550 -15.87 -21.66 4.05
CA MET A 550 -15.21 -20.55 3.38
C MET A 550 -15.80 -20.33 1.98
N ARG A 551 -16.29 -19.13 1.73
CA ARG A 551 -16.94 -18.72 0.47
C ARG A 551 -15.93 -18.20 -0.54
N GLY A 552 -14.80 -17.69 -0.04
CA GLY A 552 -13.68 -17.27 -0.85
C GLY A 552 -12.59 -16.60 -0.04
N GLN A 553 -11.55 -16.18 -0.73
CA GLN A 553 -10.43 -15.46 -0.14
C GLN A 553 -9.80 -14.50 -1.14
N TRP A 554 -9.00 -13.55 -0.65
CA TRP A 554 -8.02 -12.89 -1.50
C TRP A 554 -6.94 -13.87 -1.94
N ASN A 555 -6.59 -13.85 -3.22
CA ASN A 555 -5.57 -14.73 -3.78
C ASN A 555 -4.15 -14.14 -3.67
N PHE A 556 -4.02 -12.85 -3.38
CA PHE A 556 -2.76 -12.18 -3.14
C PHE A 556 -2.87 -11.24 -1.95
N PRO A 557 -1.80 -11.03 -1.18
CA PRO A 557 -1.83 -10.05 -0.11
C PRO A 557 -1.70 -8.63 -0.67
N ILE A 558 -2.38 -7.68 -0.03
CA ILE A 558 -2.19 -6.26 -0.28
C ILE A 558 -1.18 -5.70 0.72
N TRP A 559 -0.17 -4.99 0.23
CA TRP A 559 0.81 -4.35 1.09
C TRP A 559 0.17 -3.26 1.95
N VAL A 560 0.44 -3.28 3.26
CA VAL A 560 -0.21 -2.38 4.24
C VAL A 560 0.08 -0.90 4.00
N LYS A 561 1.27 -0.55 3.52
CA LYS A 561 1.58 0.86 3.21
C LYS A 561 0.90 1.35 1.93
N SER A 562 0.27 0.46 1.15
CA SER A 562 -0.39 0.86 -0.09
C SER A 562 -1.66 1.68 0.17
N ARG A 563 -2.02 2.48 -0.83
CA ARG A 563 -3.28 3.24 -0.89
C ARG A 563 -4.56 2.43 -0.75
N TYR A 564 -4.50 1.10 -0.72
CA TYR A 564 -5.66 0.22 -0.59
C TYR A 564 -5.93 -0.17 0.86
N VAL A 565 -5.03 0.16 1.80
CA VAL A 565 -5.23 -0.14 3.22
C VAL A 565 -5.48 1.15 3.99
N ALA A 566 -4.55 2.11 3.92
CA ALA A 566 -4.66 3.36 4.67
C ALA A 566 -4.32 4.60 3.82
N ASN A 567 -5.02 5.69 4.10
CA ASN A 567 -4.78 7.03 3.55
C ASN A 567 -4.60 8.04 4.69
N LEU A 568 -3.71 9.02 4.50
CA LEU A 568 -3.62 10.19 5.36
C LEU A 568 -4.72 11.18 4.98
N ASP A 569 -5.41 11.71 5.97
CA ASP A 569 -6.31 12.84 5.79
C ASP A 569 -5.53 14.18 5.73
N GLY A 570 -6.25 15.27 5.51
CA GLY A 570 -5.67 16.62 5.47
C GLY A 570 -5.11 17.10 6.83
N GLY A 571 -5.40 16.40 7.93
CA GLY A 571 -4.86 16.64 9.27
C GLY A 571 -3.62 15.78 9.60
N GLY A 572 -3.25 14.84 8.73
CA GLY A 572 -2.16 13.90 8.95
C GLY A 572 -2.54 12.68 9.80
N GLU A 573 -3.82 12.39 9.96
CA GLU A 573 -4.32 11.16 10.60
C GLU A 573 -4.57 10.06 9.57
N TYR A 574 -4.30 8.82 9.97
CA TYR A 574 -4.56 7.64 9.16
C TYR A 574 -6.02 7.23 9.20
N LEU A 575 -6.62 7.06 8.03
CA LEU A 575 -7.96 6.52 7.83
C LEU A 575 -7.93 5.31 6.90
N ALA A 576 -8.90 4.41 7.06
CA ALA A 576 -9.10 3.31 6.12
C ALA A 576 -9.34 3.85 4.70
N SER A 577 -8.68 3.26 3.70
CA SER A 577 -8.79 3.76 2.33
C SER A 577 -10.17 3.52 1.73
N PRO A 578 -10.91 4.56 1.29
CA PRO A 578 -12.21 4.38 0.62
C PRO A 578 -12.09 3.49 -0.63
N LYS A 579 -10.98 3.61 -1.37
CA LYS A 579 -10.72 2.77 -2.55
C LYS A 579 -10.52 1.31 -2.16
N GLY A 580 -9.78 1.07 -1.07
CA GLY A 580 -9.58 -0.25 -0.50
C GLY A 580 -10.87 -0.90 -0.01
N LEU A 581 -11.70 -0.13 0.68
CA LEU A 581 -13.02 -0.57 1.17
C LEU A 581 -13.97 -0.91 0.02
N TRP A 582 -14.00 -0.06 -1.01
CA TRP A 582 -14.73 -0.36 -2.25
C TRP A 582 -14.24 -1.66 -2.89
N HIS A 583 -12.91 -1.83 -3.00
CA HIS A 583 -12.30 -3.04 -3.59
C HIS A 583 -12.67 -4.28 -2.78
N PHE A 584 -12.57 -4.22 -1.45
CA PHE A 584 -13.02 -5.29 -0.56
C PHE A 584 -14.49 -5.65 -0.80
N GLY A 585 -15.38 -4.65 -0.85
CA GLY A 585 -16.80 -4.87 -1.10
C GLY A 585 -17.08 -5.46 -2.48
N HIS A 586 -16.41 -4.95 -3.52
CA HIS A 586 -16.51 -5.44 -4.90
C HIS A 586 -16.15 -6.92 -4.98
N GLU A 587 -14.97 -7.26 -4.45
CA GLU A 587 -14.46 -8.62 -4.47
C GLU A 587 -15.34 -9.57 -3.65
N PHE A 588 -15.82 -9.14 -2.49
CA PHE A 588 -16.71 -9.97 -1.69
C PHE A 588 -18.07 -10.19 -2.38
N ALA A 589 -18.59 -9.18 -3.07
CA ALA A 589 -19.87 -9.27 -3.78
C ALA A 589 -19.84 -10.26 -4.97
N HIS A 590 -18.66 -10.62 -5.50
CA HIS A 590 -18.52 -11.73 -6.48
C HIS A 590 -19.00 -13.08 -5.94
N THR A 591 -19.16 -13.23 -4.62
CA THR A 591 -19.84 -14.39 -4.01
C THR A 591 -21.26 -14.62 -4.56
N TRP A 592 -21.92 -13.55 -5.04
CA TRP A 592 -23.26 -13.58 -5.63
C TRP A 592 -23.27 -13.07 -7.08
N ALA A 593 -22.16 -13.29 -7.81
CA ALA A 593 -21.84 -12.66 -9.11
C ALA A 593 -23.03 -12.34 -10.02
N ALA A 594 -22.91 -11.26 -10.79
CA ALA A 594 -23.87 -10.88 -11.81
C ALA A 594 -23.93 -11.94 -12.92
N SER A 595 -24.79 -12.94 -12.76
CA SER A 595 -24.99 -14.02 -13.74
C SER A 595 -26.47 -14.22 -14.08
N VAL A 596 -27.29 -13.20 -13.87
CA VAL A 596 -28.73 -13.24 -14.16
C VAL A 596 -29.06 -12.60 -15.50
N GLY A 597 -30.05 -13.20 -16.16
CA GLY A 597 -30.79 -12.59 -17.26
C GLY A 597 -32.22 -12.31 -16.86
N TYR A 598 -32.99 -11.83 -17.82
CA TYR A 598 -34.43 -11.61 -17.68
C TYR A 598 -35.17 -12.15 -18.88
N LEU A 599 -36.47 -12.46 -18.69
CA LEU A 599 -37.32 -12.99 -19.75
C LEU A 599 -37.93 -11.86 -20.59
N LYS A 600 -37.61 -11.86 -21.88
CA LYS A 600 -38.12 -10.92 -22.87
C LYS A 600 -38.72 -11.67 -24.04
N ASN A 601 -40.02 -11.50 -24.27
CA ASN A 601 -40.76 -12.20 -25.33
C ASN A 601 -40.61 -13.74 -25.31
N GLY A 602 -40.38 -14.33 -24.13
CA GLY A 602 -40.17 -15.77 -23.97
C GLY A 602 -38.73 -16.24 -24.15
N GLU A 603 -37.78 -15.34 -24.44
CA GLU A 603 -36.35 -15.63 -24.53
C GLU A 603 -35.59 -15.00 -23.35
N ARG A 604 -34.56 -15.70 -22.87
CA ARG A 604 -33.68 -15.20 -21.81
C ARG A 604 -32.65 -14.26 -22.44
N GLU A 605 -32.56 -13.04 -21.93
CA GLU A 605 -31.52 -12.08 -22.31
C GLU A 605 -30.62 -11.78 -21.09
N PRO A 606 -29.28 -11.86 -21.21
CA PRO A 606 -28.37 -11.60 -20.09
C PRO A 606 -28.35 -10.12 -19.70
N LEU A 607 -28.17 -9.84 -18.39
CA LEU A 607 -27.94 -8.49 -17.86
C LEU A 607 -26.47 -8.23 -17.50
N HIS A 608 -25.58 -9.16 -17.84
CA HIS A 608 -24.19 -9.18 -17.41
C HIS A 608 -23.23 -9.42 -18.57
N ASP A 609 -21.99 -8.96 -18.40
CA ASP A 609 -20.82 -9.34 -19.20
C ASP A 609 -19.76 -9.91 -18.25
N GLY A 610 -19.44 -11.19 -18.40
CA GLY A 610 -18.65 -11.93 -17.41
C GLY A 610 -19.33 -11.97 -16.04
N ALA A 611 -18.63 -11.51 -15.00
CA ALA A 611 -19.11 -11.47 -13.61
C ALA A 611 -19.69 -10.11 -13.21
N HIS A 612 -19.84 -9.18 -14.15
CA HIS A 612 -20.22 -7.79 -13.91
C HIS A 612 -21.50 -7.42 -14.66
N TRP A 613 -22.27 -6.47 -14.14
CA TRP A 613 -23.43 -5.93 -14.86
C TRP A 613 -22.99 -5.22 -16.14
N VAL A 614 -23.78 -5.35 -17.21
CA VAL A 614 -23.53 -4.58 -18.44
C VAL A 614 -23.63 -3.09 -18.16
N THR A 615 -22.78 -2.31 -18.82
CA THR A 615 -22.63 -0.87 -18.62
C THR A 615 -23.95 -0.10 -18.80
N GLU A 616 -24.80 -0.55 -19.71
CA GLU A 616 -26.08 0.04 -20.05
C GLU A 616 -27.16 -0.16 -18.96
N LEU A 617 -26.93 -1.05 -18.00
CA LEU A 617 -27.88 -1.36 -16.93
C LEU A 617 -27.89 -0.25 -15.87
N HIS A 618 -29.10 0.22 -15.54
CA HIS A 618 -29.31 1.13 -14.41
C HIS A 618 -29.29 0.35 -13.08
N THR A 619 -28.21 0.48 -12.33
CA THR A 619 -27.94 -0.27 -11.08
C THR A 619 -27.90 0.64 -9.85
N ALA A 620 -28.93 1.45 -9.64
CA ALA A 620 -28.96 2.40 -8.50
C ALA A 620 -28.72 1.71 -7.15
N ALA A 621 -27.71 2.18 -6.42
CA ALA A 621 -27.43 1.75 -5.06
C ALA A 621 -28.33 2.51 -4.07
N PRO A 622 -29.22 1.85 -3.31
CA PRO A 622 -30.00 2.50 -2.24
C PRO A 622 -29.15 3.03 -1.08
N TYR A 623 -27.96 2.47 -0.87
CA TYR A 623 -27.04 2.84 0.21
C TYR A 623 -25.64 3.10 -0.39
N PRO A 624 -25.48 4.21 -1.15
CA PRO A 624 -24.18 4.57 -1.71
C PRO A 624 -23.20 4.93 -0.60
N TRP A 625 -21.90 4.72 -0.84
CA TRP A 625 -20.87 5.08 0.14
C TRP A 625 -20.67 6.60 0.21
N GLU A 626 -20.80 7.28 -0.92
CA GLU A 626 -20.77 8.74 -1.01
C GLU A 626 -22.21 9.32 -1.05
N GLU A 627 -22.36 10.62 -0.78
CA GLU A 627 -23.68 11.27 -0.78
C GLU A 627 -24.33 11.33 -2.17
N GLU A 628 -23.52 11.39 -3.22
CA GLU A 628 -24.01 11.45 -4.59
C GLU A 628 -24.63 10.10 -5.02
N PRO A 629 -25.67 10.09 -5.87
CA PRO A 629 -26.24 8.85 -6.40
C PRO A 629 -25.20 8.04 -7.19
N GLN A 630 -25.06 6.75 -6.87
CA GLN A 630 -24.09 5.87 -7.49
C GLN A 630 -24.70 4.55 -7.98
N GLY A 631 -24.00 3.92 -8.92
CA GLY A 631 -24.31 2.57 -9.42
C GLY A 631 -23.79 1.45 -8.51
N SER A 632 -24.03 0.22 -8.93
CA SER A 632 -23.53 -0.97 -8.22
C SER A 632 -22.01 -1.09 -8.29
N ILE A 633 -21.41 -1.53 -7.19
CA ILE A 633 -20.00 -1.95 -7.18
C ILE A 633 -19.72 -3.11 -8.14
N ILE A 634 -20.71 -3.95 -8.47
CA ILE A 634 -20.59 -5.08 -9.42
C ILE A 634 -20.74 -4.64 -10.89
N GLY A 635 -20.91 -3.34 -11.16
CA GLY A 635 -20.96 -2.78 -12.51
C GLY A 635 -22.29 -2.13 -12.86
N GLY A 636 -22.46 -1.79 -14.14
CA GLY A 636 -23.53 -0.90 -14.58
C GLY A 636 -23.34 0.53 -14.03
N HIS A 637 -24.38 1.35 -14.13
CA HIS A 637 -24.30 2.75 -13.68
C HIS A 637 -25.59 3.22 -13.03
N PHE A 638 -25.49 4.26 -12.18
CA PHE A 638 -26.64 5.13 -11.98
C PHE A 638 -26.76 6.06 -13.19
N TRP A 639 -27.68 5.74 -14.08
CA TRP A 639 -28.05 6.59 -15.20
C TRP A 639 -29.04 7.69 -14.76
N ARG A 640 -28.57 8.94 -14.71
CA ARG A 640 -29.42 10.12 -14.49
C ARG A 640 -30.12 10.49 -15.80
N GLU A 641 -31.44 10.48 -15.78
CA GLU A 641 -32.27 10.95 -16.90
C GLU A 641 -32.31 12.48 -16.89
N ASN A 642 -31.86 13.10 -17.99
CA ASN A 642 -31.80 14.55 -18.16
C ASN A 642 -33.10 15.09 -18.75
N SER A 643 -33.36 16.39 -18.56
CA SER A 643 -34.59 17.04 -19.06
C SER A 643 -34.71 17.08 -20.58
N ASP A 644 -33.62 16.87 -21.31
CA ASP A 644 -33.57 16.84 -22.78
C ASP A 644 -33.74 15.41 -23.36
N GLY A 645 -33.99 14.41 -22.51
CA GLY A 645 -34.15 13.02 -22.91
C GLY A 645 -32.84 12.24 -23.08
N THR A 646 -31.70 12.84 -22.75
CA THR A 646 -30.42 12.13 -22.66
C THR A 646 -30.22 11.51 -21.28
N PHE A 647 -29.23 10.62 -21.15
CA PHE A 647 -28.85 9.95 -19.91
C PHE A 647 -27.38 10.24 -19.60
N THR A 648 -27.06 10.58 -18.35
CA THR A 648 -25.68 10.80 -17.91
C THR A 648 -25.33 9.80 -16.81
N PRO A 649 -24.22 9.05 -16.93
CA PRO A 649 -23.82 8.11 -15.90
C PRO A 649 -23.21 8.86 -14.71
N SER A 650 -23.52 8.42 -13.49
CA SER A 650 -22.77 8.83 -12.29
C SER A 650 -21.35 8.28 -12.32
N THR A 651 -20.41 9.00 -11.71
CA THR A 651 -19.04 8.53 -11.46
C THR A 651 -18.77 8.51 -9.96
N GLY A 652 -18.34 7.38 -9.39
CA GLY A 652 -18.06 7.28 -7.95
C GLY A 652 -17.80 5.85 -7.47
N LEU A 653 -17.38 5.71 -6.21
CA LEU A 653 -17.21 4.42 -5.52
C LEU A 653 -18.58 3.93 -5.00
N GLY A 654 -19.28 3.13 -5.82
CA GLY A 654 -20.69 2.76 -5.60
C GLY A 654 -21.02 1.95 -4.34
N GLY A 655 -22.31 1.60 -4.20
CA GLY A 655 -22.84 0.67 -3.20
C GLY A 655 -23.38 -0.62 -3.85
N LEU A 656 -24.15 -1.43 -3.13
CA LEU A 656 -24.89 -2.55 -3.74
C LEU A 656 -26.23 -2.06 -4.27
N SER A 657 -26.59 -2.42 -5.51
CA SER A 657 -27.94 -2.16 -6.05
C SER A 657 -28.99 -3.02 -5.35
N TRP A 658 -30.27 -2.67 -5.51
CA TRP A 658 -31.36 -3.54 -5.02
C TRP A 658 -31.32 -4.94 -5.62
N LEU A 659 -30.89 -5.08 -6.88
CA LEU A 659 -30.69 -6.39 -7.49
C LEU A 659 -29.58 -7.16 -6.79
N ASP A 660 -28.42 -6.54 -6.53
CA ASP A 660 -27.33 -7.18 -5.78
C ASP A 660 -27.78 -7.61 -4.39
N LEU A 661 -28.52 -6.75 -3.68
CA LEU A 661 -29.09 -7.07 -2.37
C LEU A 661 -30.08 -8.23 -2.45
N TYR A 662 -30.86 -8.35 -3.52
CA TYR A 662 -31.72 -9.52 -3.74
C TYR A 662 -30.90 -10.78 -4.00
N LEU A 663 -29.83 -10.73 -4.80
CA LEU A 663 -28.95 -11.87 -5.10
C LEU A 663 -28.15 -12.34 -3.89
N ALA A 664 -27.68 -11.40 -3.07
CA ALA A 664 -27.14 -11.66 -1.72
C ALA A 664 -28.25 -12.06 -0.72
N GLY A 665 -29.51 -11.92 -1.15
CA GLY A 665 -30.76 -11.99 -0.39
C GLY A 665 -30.72 -11.37 0.97
N LEU A 666 -30.24 -10.16 0.95
CA LEU A 666 -30.46 -9.11 1.91
C LEU A 666 -31.77 -8.36 1.61
N ALA A 667 -32.33 -8.50 0.40
CA ALA A 667 -33.63 -7.95 0.00
C ALA A 667 -34.59 -9.03 -0.52
N THR A 668 -35.89 -8.79 -0.36
CA THR A 668 -36.99 -9.56 -0.97
C THR A 668 -37.32 -9.02 -2.37
N PRO A 669 -37.99 -9.81 -3.23
CA PRO A 669 -38.40 -9.34 -4.56
C PRO A 669 -39.19 -8.03 -4.54
N ASP A 670 -40.12 -7.88 -3.59
CA ASP A 670 -40.99 -6.68 -3.48
C ASP A 670 -40.23 -5.39 -3.14
N GLU A 671 -38.97 -5.50 -2.69
CA GLU A 671 -38.10 -4.36 -2.42
C GLU A 671 -37.28 -3.93 -3.64
N VAL A 672 -37.22 -4.75 -4.69
CA VAL A 672 -36.48 -4.46 -5.91
C VAL A 672 -37.34 -3.57 -6.82
N PRO A 673 -37.00 -2.27 -6.99
CA PRO A 673 -37.75 -1.41 -7.89
C PRO A 673 -37.57 -1.84 -9.34
N GLU A 674 -38.45 -1.36 -10.22
CA GLU A 674 -38.23 -1.48 -11.65
C GLU A 674 -36.87 -0.87 -12.03
N MET A 675 -36.09 -1.64 -12.77
CA MET A 675 -34.82 -1.22 -13.34
C MET A 675 -35.03 -0.88 -14.81
N PHE A 676 -33.97 -0.39 -15.46
CA PHE A 676 -33.99 -0.28 -16.91
C PHE A 676 -32.60 -0.51 -17.49
N ILE A 677 -32.57 -0.93 -18.74
CA ILE A 677 -31.37 -1.01 -19.57
C ILE A 677 -31.52 -0.03 -20.74
N LEU A 678 -30.45 0.67 -21.07
CA LEU A 678 -30.42 1.58 -22.23
C LEU A 678 -30.02 0.80 -23.49
N ARG A 679 -30.92 0.72 -24.47
CA ARG A 679 -30.64 0.12 -25.77
C ARG A 679 -30.14 1.17 -26.74
N ASN A 680 -29.32 0.74 -27.70
CA ASN A 680 -28.80 1.61 -28.76
C ASN A 680 -28.10 2.85 -28.19
N LEU A 681 -27.31 2.67 -27.13
CA LEU A 681 -26.62 3.76 -26.41
C LEU A 681 -25.63 4.47 -27.36
N GLN A 682 -25.72 5.79 -27.44
CA GLN A 682 -24.82 6.61 -28.26
C GLN A 682 -24.37 7.86 -27.50
N GLU A 683 -23.08 8.21 -27.60
CA GLU A 683 -22.55 9.43 -27.01
C GLU A 683 -23.22 10.68 -27.63
N ALA A 684 -23.67 11.60 -26.77
CA ALA A 684 -24.31 12.86 -27.17
C ALA A 684 -23.45 14.10 -26.80
N GLY A 685 -22.16 13.89 -26.50
CA GLY A 685 -21.18 14.93 -26.19
C GLY A 685 -20.47 14.67 -24.84
N GLY A 686 -19.25 15.20 -24.66
CA GLY A 686 -18.51 15.07 -23.40
C GLY A 686 -17.86 13.68 -23.16
N GLY A 687 -17.84 12.81 -24.16
CA GLY A 687 -17.34 11.44 -24.07
C GLY A 687 -18.15 10.56 -23.11
N TRP A 688 -17.56 9.47 -22.65
CA TRP A 688 -18.22 8.48 -21.78
C TRP A 688 -18.83 9.04 -20.48
N ARG A 689 -18.28 10.13 -19.92
CA ARG A 689 -18.84 10.78 -18.71
C ARG A 689 -19.96 11.78 -19.02
N GLY A 690 -20.19 12.07 -20.30
CA GLY A 690 -21.17 13.03 -20.76
C GLY A 690 -22.57 12.44 -21.00
N PRO A 691 -23.49 13.24 -21.55
CA PRO A 691 -24.81 12.77 -21.95
C PRO A 691 -24.74 11.72 -23.07
N HIS A 692 -25.66 10.77 -23.02
CA HIS A 692 -25.88 9.72 -24.02
C HIS A 692 -27.35 9.69 -24.45
N THR A 693 -27.62 9.37 -25.70
CA THR A 693 -28.97 8.96 -26.13
C THR A 693 -29.12 7.45 -25.99
N GLY A 694 -30.34 6.98 -25.75
CA GLY A 694 -30.64 5.55 -25.66
C GLY A 694 -32.14 5.31 -25.52
N GLU A 695 -32.56 4.11 -25.88
CA GLU A 695 -33.94 3.65 -25.71
C GLU A 695 -34.08 2.94 -24.37
N LYS A 696 -34.89 3.51 -23.48
CA LYS A 696 -35.12 2.96 -22.14
C LYS A 696 -36.00 1.71 -22.22
N GLU A 697 -35.45 0.57 -21.85
CA GLU A 697 -36.20 -0.68 -21.69
C GLU A 697 -36.33 -1.02 -20.20
N VAL A 698 -37.56 -1.01 -19.69
CA VAL A 698 -37.85 -1.30 -18.28
C VAL A 698 -37.80 -2.80 -18.03
N ILE A 699 -37.18 -3.19 -16.91
CA ILE A 699 -37.01 -4.57 -16.46
C ILE A 699 -37.55 -4.71 -15.05
N SER A 700 -38.44 -5.68 -14.84
CA SER A 700 -38.97 -6.00 -13.52
C SER A 700 -38.27 -7.22 -12.90
N ILE A 701 -38.32 -7.32 -11.57
CA ILE A 701 -37.79 -8.48 -10.84
C ILE A 701 -38.53 -9.77 -11.20
N GLU A 702 -39.82 -9.70 -11.55
CA GLU A 702 -40.60 -10.84 -12.00
C GLU A 702 -40.10 -11.42 -13.32
N GLN A 703 -39.60 -10.57 -14.24
CA GLN A 703 -38.99 -11.05 -15.47
C GLN A 703 -37.69 -11.80 -15.21
N ILE A 704 -36.91 -11.38 -14.21
CA ILE A 704 -35.70 -12.08 -13.77
C ILE A 704 -36.08 -13.40 -13.09
N ILE A 705 -37.05 -13.39 -12.17
CA ILE A 705 -37.53 -14.60 -11.48
C ILE A 705 -38.14 -15.60 -12.47
N ALA A 706 -38.81 -15.13 -13.51
CA ALA A 706 -39.35 -15.99 -14.57
C ALA A 706 -38.24 -16.65 -15.41
N ALA A 707 -37.10 -15.99 -15.58
CA ALA A 707 -35.95 -16.52 -16.30
C ALA A 707 -35.10 -17.47 -15.44
N GLU A 708 -34.83 -17.10 -14.19
CA GLU A 708 -33.83 -17.76 -13.33
C GLU A 708 -34.44 -18.66 -12.25
N GLY A 709 -35.72 -18.50 -11.98
CA GLY A 709 -36.36 -18.97 -10.75
C GLY A 709 -36.26 -17.96 -9.61
N PRO A 710 -36.95 -18.21 -8.48
CA PRO A 710 -36.77 -17.42 -7.27
C PRO A 710 -35.46 -17.80 -6.58
N ARG A 711 -34.82 -16.84 -5.92
CA ARG A 711 -33.63 -17.09 -5.11
C ARG A 711 -33.92 -18.09 -3.98
N ASP A 712 -33.10 -19.13 -3.89
CA ASP A 712 -33.11 -20.10 -2.79
C ASP A 712 -31.72 -20.20 -2.12
N PRO A 713 -31.61 -20.10 -0.79
CA PRO A 713 -32.67 -19.74 0.16
C PRO A 713 -33.27 -18.36 -0.14
N PRO A 714 -34.56 -18.10 0.16
CA PRO A 714 -35.13 -16.77 0.10
C PRO A 714 -34.51 -15.87 1.18
N ALA A 715 -34.65 -14.56 1.04
CA ALA A 715 -34.00 -13.58 1.92
C ALA A 715 -34.20 -13.83 3.44
N ALA A 716 -35.36 -14.35 3.84
CA ALA A 716 -35.66 -14.67 5.25
C ALA A 716 -34.83 -15.84 5.83
N ARG A 717 -34.30 -16.73 4.98
CA ARG A 717 -33.51 -17.91 5.38
C ARG A 717 -32.03 -17.77 5.03
N SER A 718 -31.61 -16.62 4.53
CA SER A 718 -30.23 -16.41 4.10
C SER A 718 -29.36 -15.87 5.21
N GLN A 719 -28.07 -16.20 5.12
CA GLN A 719 -27.05 -15.65 6.00
C GLN A 719 -27.01 -14.12 5.90
N LYS A 720 -26.93 -13.48 7.07
CA LYS A 720 -26.84 -12.02 7.24
C LYS A 720 -25.56 -11.57 7.92
N THR A 721 -24.88 -12.50 8.59
CA THR A 721 -23.66 -12.26 9.35
C THR A 721 -22.59 -13.17 8.79
N PHE A 722 -21.49 -12.60 8.34
CA PHE A 722 -20.34 -13.31 7.77
C PHE A 722 -19.13 -13.08 8.65
N ASN A 723 -18.36 -14.12 8.91
CA ASN A 723 -17.14 -14.01 9.70
C ASN A 723 -15.92 -13.85 8.78
N ALA A 724 -15.14 -12.80 8.98
CA ALA A 724 -14.00 -12.45 8.16
C ALA A 724 -12.70 -12.55 8.95
N GLY A 725 -11.76 -13.36 8.45
CA GLY A 725 -10.39 -13.40 8.95
C GLY A 725 -9.54 -12.40 8.18
N PHE A 726 -9.16 -11.29 8.81
CA PHE A 726 -8.15 -10.38 8.27
C PHE A 726 -6.78 -10.82 8.77
N VAL A 727 -5.89 -11.09 7.83
CA VAL A 727 -4.62 -11.78 8.05
C VAL A 727 -3.48 -10.83 7.75
N TYR A 728 -2.55 -10.69 8.69
CA TYR A 728 -1.34 -9.89 8.55
C TYR A 728 -0.12 -10.79 8.36
N LEU A 729 0.56 -10.65 7.22
CA LEU A 729 1.69 -11.48 6.82
C LEU A 729 3.04 -10.83 7.12
N THR A 730 3.94 -11.59 7.74
CA THR A 730 5.37 -11.22 7.91
C THR A 730 6.28 -12.22 7.18
N LEU A 731 7.50 -11.79 6.88
CA LEU A 731 8.54 -12.68 6.34
C LEU A 731 9.15 -13.54 7.46
N PRO A 732 9.82 -14.67 7.12
CA PRO A 732 10.46 -15.51 8.11
C PRO A 732 11.46 -14.74 8.98
N GLY A 733 11.26 -14.78 10.30
CA GLY A 733 12.12 -14.13 11.29
C GLY A 733 11.88 -12.62 11.45
N GLU A 734 10.92 -12.03 10.72
CA GLU A 734 10.56 -10.63 10.89
C GLU A 734 9.43 -10.49 11.92
N PRO A 735 9.63 -9.75 13.02
CA PRO A 735 8.55 -9.43 13.94
C PRO A 735 7.51 -8.54 13.23
N PRO A 736 6.24 -8.57 13.67
CA PRO A 736 5.24 -7.66 13.15
C PRO A 736 5.59 -6.22 13.54
N ASP A 737 5.48 -5.31 12.57
CA ASP A 737 5.66 -3.89 12.73
C ASP A 737 4.40 -3.30 13.39
N PRO A 738 4.51 -2.72 14.59
CA PRO A 738 3.35 -2.24 15.32
C PRO A 738 2.58 -1.11 14.63
N ASP A 739 3.29 -0.20 13.96
CA ASP A 739 2.65 0.92 13.25
C ASP A 739 1.83 0.38 12.07
N LEU A 740 2.37 -0.60 11.34
CA LEU A 740 1.66 -1.25 10.24
C LEU A 740 0.52 -2.15 10.73
N LEU A 741 0.62 -2.76 11.91
CA LEU A 741 -0.49 -3.49 12.52
C LEU A 741 -1.67 -2.57 12.83
N GLU A 742 -1.42 -1.34 13.26
CA GLU A 742 -2.47 -0.36 13.49
C GLU A 742 -3.17 0.03 12.19
N LEU A 743 -2.42 0.25 11.10
CA LEU A 743 -3.02 0.51 9.79
C LEU A 743 -3.84 -0.66 9.27
N HIS A 744 -3.37 -1.89 9.52
CA HIS A 744 -4.15 -3.08 9.24
C HIS A 744 -5.46 -3.07 10.05
N ALA A 745 -5.42 -2.80 11.36
CA ALA A 745 -6.61 -2.70 12.22
C ALA A 745 -7.61 -1.65 11.72
N LEU A 746 -7.14 -0.46 11.35
CA LEU A 746 -7.98 0.61 10.80
C LEU A 746 -8.76 0.15 9.57
N PHE A 747 -8.11 -0.61 8.68
CA PHE A 747 -8.80 -1.18 7.54
C PHE A 747 -9.82 -2.24 7.93
N VAL A 748 -9.51 -3.10 8.91
CA VAL A 748 -10.46 -4.11 9.43
C VAL A 748 -11.74 -3.44 9.92
N ASP A 749 -11.62 -2.43 10.78
CA ASP A 749 -12.75 -1.68 11.31
C ASP A 749 -13.52 -0.96 10.20
N GLY A 750 -12.78 -0.35 9.26
CA GLY A 750 -13.34 0.29 8.08
C GLY A 750 -14.15 -0.70 7.22
N ALA A 751 -13.67 -1.92 7.00
CA ALA A 751 -14.33 -2.94 6.19
C ALA A 751 -15.63 -3.43 6.86
N VAL A 752 -15.63 -3.61 8.18
CA VAL A 752 -16.83 -3.95 8.96
C VAL A 752 -17.88 -2.84 8.86
N ALA A 753 -17.48 -1.58 9.04
CA ALA A 753 -18.37 -0.43 8.93
C ALA A 753 -18.90 -0.26 7.50
N TYR A 754 -18.01 -0.36 6.52
CA TYR A 754 -18.31 -0.25 5.09
C TYR A 754 -19.36 -1.27 4.66
N TRP A 755 -19.15 -2.57 4.97
CA TRP A 755 -20.08 -3.62 4.58
C TRP A 755 -21.47 -3.43 5.19
N ARG A 756 -21.53 -3.03 6.46
CA ARG A 756 -22.80 -2.71 7.13
C ARG A 756 -23.50 -1.54 6.44
N HIS A 757 -22.76 -0.51 6.04
CA HIS A 757 -23.30 0.67 5.37
C HIS A 757 -23.87 0.35 3.99
N VAL A 758 -23.07 -0.23 3.10
CA VAL A 758 -23.48 -0.48 1.69
C VAL A 758 -24.56 -1.54 1.55
N THR A 759 -24.88 -2.26 2.63
CA THR A 759 -26.01 -3.19 2.71
C THR A 759 -27.24 -2.61 3.42
N GLY A 760 -27.22 -1.34 3.84
CA GLY A 760 -28.30 -0.71 4.60
C GLY A 760 -28.53 -1.35 5.97
N GLY A 761 -27.48 -1.93 6.57
CA GLY A 761 -27.55 -2.66 7.83
C GLY A 761 -28.14 -4.07 7.74
N ARG A 762 -28.41 -4.58 6.53
CA ARG A 762 -28.99 -5.92 6.32
C ARG A 762 -27.95 -7.03 6.34
N GLY A 763 -26.71 -6.69 5.98
CA GLY A 763 -25.53 -7.54 6.12
C GLY A 763 -24.61 -7.01 7.21
N SER A 764 -23.84 -7.91 7.83
CA SER A 764 -22.84 -7.58 8.84
C SER A 764 -21.61 -8.47 8.68
N LEU A 765 -20.45 -7.93 9.05
CA LEU A 765 -19.21 -8.69 9.19
C LEU A 765 -18.86 -8.79 10.68
N THR A 766 -18.36 -9.95 11.07
CA THR A 766 -17.67 -10.17 12.36
C THR A 766 -16.22 -10.52 12.07
N THR A 767 -15.36 -10.29 13.06
CA THR A 767 -13.94 -10.66 13.04
C THR A 767 -13.61 -11.55 14.24
N GLU A 768 -14.62 -12.24 14.77
CA GLU A 768 -14.51 -13.02 16.00
C GLU A 768 -13.62 -14.25 15.78
N LEU A 769 -12.68 -14.43 16.69
CA LEU A 769 -11.84 -15.62 16.78
C LEU A 769 -12.42 -16.56 17.84
N VAL A 770 -12.92 -17.71 17.40
CA VAL A 770 -13.33 -18.78 18.30
C VAL A 770 -12.12 -19.65 18.57
N LEU A 771 -11.34 -19.30 19.61
CA LEU A 771 -10.28 -20.18 20.08
C LEU A 771 -10.94 -21.42 20.70
N SER A 772 -10.87 -22.56 20.00
CA SER A 772 -11.37 -23.81 20.57
C SER A 772 -10.59 -24.11 21.86
N GLU A 773 -11.29 -24.25 22.99
CA GLU A 773 -10.66 -24.65 24.26
C GLU A 773 -10.09 -26.07 24.11
N GLY A 774 -8.79 -26.16 23.79
CA GLY A 774 -8.00 -27.38 23.86
C GLY A 774 -7.60 -28.00 22.52
N SER A 775 -6.37 -27.68 22.08
CA SER A 775 -5.51 -28.58 21.30
C SER A 775 -4.07 -28.47 21.78
#